data_AF-A0AAU9JZM0-F1
#
_entry.id   AF-A0AAU9JZM0-F1
#
_cell.length_a   1.000
_cell.length_b   1.000
_cell.length_c   1.000
_cell.angle_alpha   90.00
_cell.angle_beta   90.00
_cell.angle_gamma   90.00
#
_symmetry.space_group_name_H-M   'P 1'
#
loop_
_entity.id
_entity.type
_entity.pdbx_description
1 polymer ?
#
loop_
_entity_poly.entity_id
_entity_poly.type
_entity_poly.pdbx_seq_one_letter_code
_entity_poly.pdbx_strand_id
1 'polypeptide(L)'
;MGNCCAPAKSKPALLPPETKQTIPDEPDNEPKINFKACISKIKVNGLGVKKAAIKIRFDKLDFNLEERTASEDVIKWSEENKFDYSTSLARMDHSLMKIWIIAEKKVIASSELKISSIINGPIHTSLSLEDRGKPKGRISFNVEMLEETLLMIAAKHINCQLEDDATGRYSASIKFMSNFTKESPHSDISDKPKWNFYDENPEASPTLQFGATIKTVRDASIQIRIYKHHKSGPALVAECWVGFTKLFREEMENIYRTESYYGSSEGTLSTLDFNKIKNAYNKTHLKTFKEELWLSGRRAGEVSGSLKIACLPVFQQLISGVNTEKGYQVQSSHFTPQMGKASGKLPKEIERIIELTAKIKESVNMKSKRGNPVLNDKNVFREKKLNFDELCKILTSSKRESMVCFTYTGEKNILKAQNYLIDLGMHLAEYAELVMYDIKPYYFKSLMCLIRRGELDIGYLSLQDNDPTLLPQKIDVAVRYLTLFHKMLKLAFSRMVFKGIDQMTQEYVECMLVLGWFRVPQFRAVMVETLKKKSYHHIDEWRGTEIDLDSDSETSSELVSVIDWPSLFYKLLPSEIKIEPMIAYLNDQVWINKIEKRGVAFLRFLEGWAEHVNKQFVVQHILWSSIPGYPVLLKCFLLEMKEREITEYPEALISAACKLLYNPKLISVMVRIIFGKTNVFDYQAVQESYNVLGKLFTAVYSYGWFLPPTFDSSFFLKGLKITIEHEIGLSVAKAISFLYYHYHMIRGHMREELLLHYILEDQFMRLFCHWCVDVRRMICYFFVFRVLSLESFSFEPEDDVKLNKKIARKLKKNLRNIRELANEEEATYIDKALVEYEAVYKEYEEWKNLLPEKFGNDQLFGVSDEFPYPIVVVKLNFVDLAERQIEDEW
;
A
#
# COMPACT_ATOMS: atom_id res chain seq x y z
N MET A 1 -67.15 22.11 20.63
CA MET A 1 -65.90 22.68 20.05
C MET A 1 -64.87 21.56 19.96
N GLY A 2 -64.31 21.34 18.77
CA GLY A 2 -63.04 20.62 18.52
C GLY A 2 -62.94 19.13 18.91
N ASN A 3 -63.30 18.24 17.98
CA ASN A 3 -62.96 16.81 18.05
C ASN A 3 -61.46 16.57 17.79
N CYS A 4 -60.84 15.75 18.65
CA CYS A 4 -59.49 15.25 18.54
C CYS A 4 -59.35 14.23 17.39
N CYS A 5 -58.37 14.43 16.50
CA CYS A 5 -57.83 13.38 15.64
C CYS A 5 -56.32 13.26 15.89
N ALA A 6 -55.91 12.07 16.36
CA ALA A 6 -54.52 11.69 16.58
C ALA A 6 -53.76 11.49 15.24
N PRO A 7 -52.42 11.68 15.20
CA PRO A 7 -51.64 11.43 14.00
C PRO A 7 -51.47 9.92 13.74
N ALA A 8 -51.73 9.51 12.50
CA ALA A 8 -51.62 8.14 12.04
C ALA A 8 -50.17 7.62 12.11
N LYS A 9 -49.95 6.51 12.83
CA LYS A 9 -48.72 5.73 12.80
C LYS A 9 -48.56 5.10 11.40
N SER A 10 -47.42 5.35 10.74
CA SER A 10 -47.07 4.78 9.43
C SER A 10 -46.72 3.30 9.56
N LYS A 11 -47.31 2.44 8.72
CA LYS A 11 -46.98 1.00 8.63
C LYS A 11 -45.60 0.80 7.95
N PRO A 12 -44.73 -0.08 8.47
CA PRO A 12 -43.48 -0.47 7.79
C PRO A 12 -43.76 -1.29 6.52
N ALA A 13 -42.84 -1.23 5.56
CA ALA A 13 -42.91 -1.99 4.31
C ALA A 13 -42.91 -3.50 4.59
N LEU A 14 -43.85 -4.24 3.97
CA LEU A 14 -43.96 -5.70 4.09
C LEU A 14 -42.82 -6.37 3.31
N LEU A 15 -41.90 -7.03 4.04
CA LEU A 15 -40.90 -7.93 3.47
C LEU A 15 -41.59 -9.19 2.91
N PRO A 16 -41.06 -9.81 1.83
CA PRO A 16 -41.59 -11.07 1.34
C PRO A 16 -41.51 -12.17 2.42
N PRO A 17 -42.50 -13.08 2.48
CA PRO A 17 -42.56 -14.14 3.50
C PRO A 17 -41.35 -15.07 3.41
N GLU A 18 -40.75 -15.37 4.56
CA GLU A 18 -39.58 -16.25 4.67
C GLU A 18 -39.93 -17.68 4.23
N THR A 19 -39.18 -18.21 3.27
CA THR A 19 -39.10 -19.66 3.07
C THR A 19 -38.36 -20.22 4.28
N LYS A 20 -39.06 -20.98 5.14
CA LYS A 20 -38.46 -21.69 6.27
C LYS A 20 -37.50 -22.77 5.76
N GLN A 21 -36.26 -22.41 5.46
CA GLN A 21 -35.18 -23.38 5.46
C GLN A 21 -34.88 -23.71 6.92
N THR A 22 -35.11 -24.96 7.33
CA THR A 22 -34.63 -25.50 8.60
C THR A 22 -33.11 -25.53 8.54
N ILE A 23 -32.48 -24.45 9.03
CA ILE A 23 -31.05 -24.44 9.36
C ILE A 23 -30.88 -25.39 10.56
N PRO A 24 -29.86 -26.27 10.58
CA PRO A 24 -29.60 -27.12 11.75
C PRO A 24 -29.48 -26.26 13.02
N ASP A 25 -30.19 -26.63 14.08
CA ASP A 25 -29.99 -25.99 15.39
C ASP A 25 -28.54 -26.23 15.85
N GLU A 26 -27.88 -25.17 16.33
CA GLU A 26 -26.49 -25.25 16.83
C GLU A 26 -26.45 -26.22 18.01
N PRO A 27 -25.65 -27.30 17.97
CA PRO A 27 -25.31 -28.01 19.19
C PRO A 27 -24.47 -27.07 20.06
N ASP A 28 -24.90 -26.84 21.32
CA ASP A 28 -24.26 -25.91 22.27
C ASP A 28 -22.75 -26.18 22.51
N ASN A 29 -22.23 -27.34 22.09
CA ASN A 29 -20.86 -27.79 22.29
C ASN A 29 -19.92 -27.64 21.07
N GLU A 30 -20.35 -27.10 19.93
CA GLU A 30 -19.44 -26.88 18.80
C GLU A 30 -18.53 -25.65 19.01
N PRO A 31 -17.23 -25.74 18.69
CA PRO A 31 -16.31 -24.60 18.79
C PRO A 31 -16.74 -23.49 17.83
N LYS A 32 -16.87 -22.27 18.37
CA LYS A 32 -17.22 -21.07 17.61
C LYS A 32 -15.97 -20.45 16.98
N ILE A 33 -16.11 -20.00 15.74
CA ILE A 33 -15.12 -19.24 14.99
C ILE A 33 -15.54 -17.79 15.00
N ASN A 34 -14.60 -16.89 15.31
CA ASN A 34 -14.85 -15.46 15.42
C ASN A 34 -14.21 -14.72 14.24
N PHE A 35 -14.94 -13.77 13.69
CA PHE A 35 -14.51 -12.93 12.58
C PHE A 35 -14.70 -11.46 12.93
N LYS A 36 -13.70 -10.64 12.61
CA LYS A 36 -13.84 -9.19 12.43
C LYS A 36 -14.28 -8.94 11.00
N ALA A 37 -15.50 -8.47 10.81
CA ALA A 37 -16.09 -8.26 9.49
C ALA A 37 -16.30 -6.77 9.19
N CYS A 38 -16.14 -6.39 7.92
CA CYS A 38 -16.39 -5.04 7.44
C CYS A 38 -17.08 -5.08 6.07
N ILE A 39 -18.23 -4.42 5.94
CA ILE A 39 -18.89 -4.18 4.65
C ILE A 39 -18.70 -2.71 4.28
N SER A 40 -18.13 -2.44 3.10
CA SER A 40 -17.83 -1.08 2.65
C SER A 40 -17.95 -0.92 1.13
N LYS A 41 -17.82 0.33 0.67
CA LYS A 41 -17.83 0.72 -0.76
C LYS A 41 -19.04 0.17 -1.53
N ILE A 42 -20.21 0.18 -0.89
CA ILE A 42 -21.44 -0.34 -1.48
C ILE A 42 -21.92 0.58 -2.58
N LYS A 43 -22.16 0.02 -3.76
CA LYS A 43 -22.71 0.71 -4.91
C LYS A 43 -23.71 -0.13 -5.66
N VAL A 44 -24.71 0.52 -6.22
CA VAL A 44 -25.75 -0.11 -7.02
C VAL A 44 -25.89 0.63 -8.34
N ASN A 45 -25.88 -0.12 -9.44
CA ASN A 45 -25.91 0.41 -10.80
C ASN A 45 -27.08 -0.20 -11.59
N GLY A 46 -27.64 0.58 -12.51
CA GLY A 46 -28.56 0.09 -13.54
C GLY A 46 -29.98 -0.21 -13.05
N LEU A 47 -30.37 0.30 -11.87
CA LEU A 47 -31.71 0.07 -11.32
C LEU A 47 -32.79 0.98 -11.92
N GLY A 48 -32.41 2.11 -12.55
CA GLY A 48 -33.36 3.06 -13.11
C GLY A 48 -34.20 3.81 -12.06
N VAL A 49 -33.70 3.92 -10.83
CA VAL A 49 -34.39 4.63 -9.72
C VAL A 49 -33.59 5.85 -9.27
N LYS A 50 -34.30 6.93 -8.88
CA LYS A 50 -33.67 8.18 -8.43
C LYS A 50 -33.11 8.09 -7.01
N LYS A 51 -33.74 7.29 -6.15
CA LYS A 51 -33.35 7.09 -4.75
C LYS A 51 -33.61 5.65 -4.34
N ALA A 52 -32.76 5.12 -3.48
CA ALA A 52 -32.97 3.83 -2.86
C ALA A 52 -32.29 3.78 -1.49
N ALA A 53 -32.78 2.90 -0.62
CA ALA A 53 -32.16 2.44 0.61
C ALA A 53 -31.76 0.96 0.46
N ILE A 54 -30.87 0.47 1.33
CA ILE A 54 -30.45 -0.94 1.32
C ILE A 54 -30.73 -1.56 2.68
N LYS A 55 -31.31 -2.77 2.67
CA LYS A 55 -31.32 -3.66 3.82
C LYS A 55 -30.41 -4.84 3.54
N ILE A 56 -29.46 -5.12 4.44
CA ILE A 56 -28.57 -6.27 4.38
C ILE A 56 -28.86 -7.14 5.59
N ARG A 57 -29.14 -8.42 5.38
CA ARG A 57 -29.12 -9.44 6.42
C ARG A 57 -27.91 -10.33 6.24
N PHE A 58 -26.99 -10.29 7.19
CA PHE A 58 -25.82 -11.15 7.24
C PHE A 58 -26.06 -12.23 8.29
N ASP A 59 -26.48 -13.42 7.86
CA ASP A 59 -26.94 -14.48 8.76
C ASP A 59 -28.07 -13.99 9.71
N LYS A 60 -27.79 -13.81 11.01
CA LYS A 60 -28.74 -13.28 12.01
C LYS A 60 -28.67 -11.76 12.21
N LEU A 61 -27.70 -11.08 11.60
CA LEU A 61 -27.46 -9.63 11.77
C LEU A 61 -28.17 -8.83 10.68
N ASP A 62 -28.91 -7.77 11.05
CA ASP A 62 -29.60 -6.88 10.12
C ASP A 62 -28.93 -5.49 10.11
N PHE A 63 -28.57 -5.00 8.92
CA PHE A 63 -28.04 -3.66 8.68
C PHE A 63 -28.99 -2.89 7.77
N ASN A 64 -29.34 -1.66 8.14
CA ASN A 64 -30.19 -0.78 7.34
C ASN A 64 -29.39 0.46 6.96
N LEU A 65 -29.14 0.64 5.67
CA LEU A 65 -28.45 1.79 5.11
C LEU A 65 -29.48 2.80 4.62
N GLU A 66 -29.26 4.08 4.92
CA GLU A 66 -30.20 5.16 4.63
C GLU A 66 -30.46 5.36 3.14
N GLU A 67 -31.54 6.08 2.82
CA GLU A 67 -31.87 6.42 1.44
C GLU A 67 -30.84 7.38 0.84
N ARG A 68 -30.25 7.00 -0.30
CA ARG A 68 -29.29 7.82 -1.05
C ARG A 68 -29.82 8.12 -2.45
N THR A 69 -29.38 9.24 -3.02
CA THR A 69 -29.80 9.70 -4.36
C THR A 69 -28.81 9.21 -5.41
N ALA A 70 -29.31 8.80 -6.56
CA ALA A 70 -28.50 8.38 -7.69
C ALA A 70 -27.76 9.57 -8.31
N SER A 71 -26.49 9.38 -8.61
CA SER A 71 -25.70 10.23 -9.51
C SER A 71 -25.32 9.38 -10.72
N GLU A 72 -25.67 9.81 -11.94
CA GLU A 72 -25.35 9.08 -13.17
C GLU A 72 -25.82 7.61 -13.19
N ASP A 73 -27.03 7.32 -12.65
CA ASP A 73 -27.60 5.96 -12.51
C ASP A 73 -26.82 5.02 -11.56
N VAL A 74 -25.99 5.61 -10.70
CA VAL A 74 -25.25 4.93 -9.63
C VAL A 74 -25.66 5.49 -8.28
N ILE A 75 -26.03 4.61 -7.34
CA ILE A 75 -26.28 4.98 -5.94
C ILE A 75 -25.11 4.43 -5.11
N LYS A 76 -24.48 5.28 -4.30
CA LYS A 76 -23.31 4.94 -3.48
C LYS A 76 -23.58 5.17 -2.00
N TRP A 77 -23.07 4.28 -1.18
CA TRP A 77 -23.00 4.42 0.28
C TRP A 77 -21.54 4.41 0.70
N SER A 78 -21.09 5.50 1.33
CA SER A 78 -19.71 5.68 1.79
C SER A 78 -19.46 5.10 3.18
N GLU A 79 -20.51 4.68 3.89
CA GLU A 79 -20.43 4.14 5.24
C GLU A 79 -19.69 2.79 5.26
N GLU A 80 -18.77 2.64 6.23
CA GLU A 80 -18.18 1.35 6.59
C GLU A 80 -18.96 0.74 7.74
N ASN A 81 -19.44 -0.49 7.56
CA ASN A 81 -20.15 -1.23 8.59
C ASN A 81 -19.23 -2.30 9.17
N LYS A 82 -18.59 -2.01 10.29
CA LYS A 82 -17.71 -2.93 11.03
C LYS A 82 -18.50 -3.67 12.10
N PHE A 83 -18.35 -4.99 12.17
CA PHE A 83 -19.07 -5.82 13.15
C PHE A 83 -18.30 -7.11 13.47
N ASP A 84 -18.59 -7.67 14.64
CA ASP A 84 -18.10 -8.98 15.06
C ASP A 84 -19.09 -10.06 14.64
N TYR A 85 -18.59 -11.14 14.05
CA TYR A 85 -19.40 -12.28 13.60
C TYR A 85 -18.85 -13.58 14.19
N SER A 86 -19.70 -14.34 14.88
CA SER A 86 -19.34 -15.61 15.49
C SER A 86 -20.26 -16.73 14.99
N THR A 87 -19.70 -17.85 14.54
CA THR A 87 -20.47 -18.96 13.95
C THR A 87 -19.75 -20.29 14.12
N SER A 88 -20.43 -21.43 13.88
CA SER A 88 -19.81 -22.75 13.81
C SER A 88 -19.51 -23.17 12.37
N LEU A 89 -18.60 -24.13 12.18
CA LEU A 89 -18.28 -24.68 10.86
C LEU A 89 -19.52 -25.24 10.14
N ALA A 90 -20.38 -25.98 10.86
CA ALA A 90 -21.57 -26.58 10.30
C ALA A 90 -22.57 -25.53 9.82
N ARG A 91 -22.74 -24.46 10.60
CA ARG A 91 -23.70 -23.39 10.28
C ARG A 91 -23.22 -22.48 9.15
N MET A 92 -21.92 -22.20 9.12
CA MET A 92 -21.29 -21.32 8.13
C MET A 92 -21.53 -21.75 6.68
N ASP A 93 -21.60 -23.05 6.40
CA ASP A 93 -21.86 -23.58 5.05
C ASP A 93 -23.32 -23.36 4.58
N HIS A 94 -24.23 -23.14 5.52
CA HIS A 94 -25.66 -22.93 5.28
C HIS A 94 -26.11 -21.47 5.44
N SER A 95 -25.32 -20.63 6.11
CA SER A 95 -25.66 -19.22 6.32
C SER A 95 -25.56 -18.38 5.04
N LEU A 96 -26.52 -17.46 4.89
CA LEU A 96 -26.65 -16.57 3.74
C LEU A 96 -26.52 -15.11 4.14
N MET A 97 -25.91 -14.33 3.26
CA MET A 97 -26.05 -12.88 3.18
C MET A 97 -27.15 -12.56 2.17
N LYS A 98 -28.22 -11.89 2.62
CA LYS A 98 -29.34 -11.44 1.77
C LYS A 98 -29.35 -9.93 1.68
N ILE A 99 -29.53 -9.41 0.48
CA ILE A 99 -29.51 -7.98 0.21
C ILE A 99 -30.83 -7.61 -0.46
N TRP A 100 -31.48 -6.57 0.05
CA TRP A 100 -32.69 -6.00 -0.53
C TRP A 100 -32.48 -4.52 -0.81
N ILE A 101 -32.80 -4.11 -2.04
CA ILE A 101 -32.85 -2.72 -2.42
C ILE A 101 -34.30 -2.23 -2.28
N ILE A 102 -34.48 -1.14 -1.54
CA ILE A 102 -35.78 -0.58 -1.23
C ILE A 102 -35.89 0.80 -1.88
N ALA A 103 -36.89 1.00 -2.72
CA ALA A 103 -37.24 2.33 -3.25
C ALA A 103 -38.74 2.54 -3.08
N GLU A 104 -39.16 3.76 -2.75
CA GLU A 104 -40.57 4.10 -2.53
C GLU A 104 -41.28 3.13 -1.55
N LYS A 105 -40.56 2.70 -0.50
CA LYS A 105 -41.03 1.74 0.51
C LYS A 105 -41.39 0.35 -0.04
N LYS A 106 -40.86 -0.04 -1.20
CA LYS A 106 -41.01 -1.39 -1.77
C LYS A 106 -39.65 -1.98 -2.08
N VAL A 107 -39.51 -3.30 -1.89
CA VAL A 107 -38.34 -4.03 -2.38
C VAL A 107 -38.41 -4.06 -3.89
N ILE A 108 -37.42 -3.46 -4.56
CA ILE A 108 -37.35 -3.37 -6.02
C ILE A 108 -36.43 -4.41 -6.63
N ALA A 109 -35.43 -4.89 -5.89
CA ALA A 109 -34.52 -5.93 -6.31
C ALA A 109 -33.86 -6.58 -5.09
N SER A 110 -33.36 -7.80 -5.24
CA SER A 110 -32.63 -8.52 -4.21
C SER A 110 -31.51 -9.38 -4.78
N SER A 111 -30.55 -9.75 -3.93
CA SER A 111 -29.52 -10.73 -4.23
C SER A 111 -29.20 -11.52 -2.97
N GLU A 112 -28.67 -12.72 -3.13
CA GLU A 112 -28.18 -13.55 -2.03
C GLU A 112 -26.79 -14.12 -2.32
N LEU A 113 -26.03 -14.39 -1.27
CA LEU A 113 -24.69 -14.95 -1.33
C LEU A 113 -24.43 -15.85 -0.12
N LYS A 114 -23.76 -17.00 -0.33
CA LYS A 114 -23.35 -17.86 0.79
C LYS A 114 -22.20 -17.25 1.57
N ILE A 115 -22.24 -17.27 2.90
CA ILE A 115 -21.14 -16.74 3.72
C ILE A 115 -19.85 -17.54 3.51
N SER A 116 -19.91 -18.86 3.32
CA SER A 116 -18.73 -19.68 2.97
C SER A 116 -18.01 -19.18 1.71
N SER A 117 -18.77 -18.69 0.72
CA SER A 117 -18.19 -18.12 -0.51
C SER A 117 -17.48 -16.79 -0.27
N ILE A 118 -17.89 -16.01 0.74
CA ILE A 118 -17.29 -14.73 1.11
C ILE A 118 -15.95 -14.98 1.80
N ILE A 119 -15.91 -15.89 2.78
CA ILE A 119 -14.74 -16.13 3.65
C ILE A 119 -13.53 -16.66 2.87
N ASN A 120 -13.76 -17.49 1.86
CA ASN A 120 -12.70 -18.04 1.00
C ASN A 120 -12.57 -17.29 -0.33
N GLY A 121 -13.45 -16.33 -0.59
CA GLY A 121 -13.51 -15.61 -1.85
C GLY A 121 -12.72 -14.31 -1.85
N PRO A 122 -12.73 -13.60 -2.99
CA PRO A 122 -12.22 -12.24 -3.08
C PRO A 122 -13.00 -11.27 -2.19
N ILE A 123 -12.29 -10.33 -1.58
CA ILE A 123 -12.89 -9.25 -0.77
C ILE A 123 -13.89 -8.43 -1.59
N HIS A 124 -13.58 -8.18 -2.86
CA HIS A 124 -14.48 -7.48 -3.75
C HIS A 124 -15.57 -8.42 -4.27
N THR A 125 -16.82 -8.07 -4.01
CA THR A 125 -17.99 -8.82 -4.44
C THR A 125 -18.81 -8.00 -5.41
N SER A 126 -19.33 -8.64 -6.45
CA SER A 126 -20.36 -8.02 -7.25
C SER A 126 -21.33 -9.00 -7.88
N LEU A 127 -22.60 -8.74 -7.63
CA LEU A 127 -23.71 -9.66 -7.85
C LEU A 127 -24.79 -9.03 -8.71
N SER A 128 -25.40 -9.84 -9.57
CA SER A 128 -26.66 -9.50 -10.23
C SER A 128 -27.78 -9.25 -9.22
N LEU A 129 -28.50 -8.14 -9.37
CA LEU A 129 -29.71 -7.86 -8.60
C LEU A 129 -30.92 -8.34 -9.38
N GLU A 130 -31.79 -9.09 -8.72
CA GLU A 130 -32.96 -9.71 -9.35
C GLU A 130 -34.28 -9.18 -8.80
N ASP A 131 -35.28 -9.07 -9.68
CA ASP A 131 -36.68 -8.84 -9.34
C ASP A 131 -37.49 -9.99 -9.91
N ARG A 132 -38.03 -10.85 -9.04
CA ARG A 132 -38.78 -12.07 -9.42
C ARG A 132 -37.99 -12.96 -10.40
N GLY A 133 -36.70 -13.16 -10.14
CA GLY A 133 -35.80 -14.00 -10.95
C GLY A 133 -35.36 -13.36 -12.27
N LYS A 134 -35.67 -12.07 -12.51
CA LYS A 134 -35.19 -11.33 -13.68
C LYS A 134 -34.11 -10.35 -13.25
N PRO A 135 -32.96 -10.30 -13.95
CA PRO A 135 -31.90 -9.36 -13.63
C PRO A 135 -32.35 -7.93 -13.90
N LYS A 136 -32.20 -7.05 -12.92
CA LYS A 136 -32.69 -5.67 -12.91
C LYS A 136 -31.58 -4.64 -12.67
N GLY A 137 -30.42 -5.06 -12.18
CA GLY A 137 -29.29 -4.18 -11.93
C GLY A 137 -28.11 -4.98 -11.38
N ARG A 138 -27.10 -4.29 -10.84
CA ARG A 138 -25.96 -4.94 -10.20
C ARG A 138 -25.57 -4.20 -8.93
N ILE A 139 -25.21 -4.95 -7.90
CA ILE A 139 -24.62 -4.41 -6.68
C ILE A 139 -23.13 -4.78 -6.62
N SER A 140 -22.28 -3.84 -6.25
CA SER A 140 -20.87 -4.11 -5.94
C SER A 140 -20.54 -3.58 -4.56
N PHE A 141 -19.73 -4.30 -3.80
CA PHE A 141 -19.36 -3.95 -2.44
C PHE A 141 -18.10 -4.73 -2.04
N ASN A 142 -17.45 -4.29 -0.98
CA ASN A 142 -16.37 -5.04 -0.34
C ASN A 142 -16.91 -5.69 0.92
N VAL A 143 -16.59 -6.97 1.12
CA VAL A 143 -16.77 -7.66 2.41
C VAL A 143 -15.43 -8.23 2.82
N GLU A 144 -14.87 -7.66 3.87
CA GLU A 144 -13.68 -8.19 4.51
C GLU A 144 -14.09 -9.00 5.74
N MET A 145 -13.60 -10.23 5.86
CA MET A 145 -13.79 -11.11 7.00
C MET A 145 -12.44 -11.64 7.44
N LEU A 146 -12.01 -11.22 8.63
CA LEU A 146 -10.75 -11.62 9.22
C LEU A 146 -11.04 -12.52 10.41
N GLU A 147 -10.66 -13.79 10.29
CA GLU A 147 -10.72 -14.70 11.44
C GLU A 147 -9.81 -14.18 12.56
N GLU A 148 -10.34 -14.16 13.78
CA GLU A 148 -9.60 -13.82 14.99
C GLU A 148 -9.33 -15.09 15.79
N THR A 149 -8.04 -15.41 15.94
CA THR A 149 -7.56 -16.56 16.69
C THR A 149 -6.68 -16.09 17.85
N LEU A 150 -6.51 -16.94 18.86
CA LEU A 150 -5.60 -16.69 19.97
C LEU A 150 -4.24 -17.33 19.64
N LEU A 151 -3.43 -16.62 18.86
CA LEU A 151 -2.13 -17.11 18.38
C LEU A 151 -1.19 -17.34 19.57
N MET A 152 -0.52 -18.50 19.57
CA MET A 152 0.46 -18.86 20.58
C MET A 152 1.84 -19.05 19.95
N ILE A 153 2.84 -18.39 20.53
CA ILE A 153 4.25 -18.48 20.11
C ILE A 153 5.08 -18.82 21.34
N ALA A 154 5.75 -19.96 21.35
CA ALA A 154 6.62 -20.37 22.44
C ALA A 154 8.05 -20.59 21.95
N ALA A 155 9.03 -20.00 22.64
CA ALA A 155 10.44 -20.32 22.39
C ALA A 155 10.76 -21.74 22.84
N LYS A 156 11.50 -22.47 22.01
CA LYS A 156 11.92 -23.83 22.32
C LYS A 156 13.40 -23.93 22.64
N HIS A 157 14.23 -23.31 21.83
CA HIS A 157 15.62 -23.08 22.16
C HIS A 157 16.10 -21.76 21.57
N ILE A 158 17.01 -21.09 22.26
CA ILE A 158 17.69 -19.88 21.80
C ILE A 158 19.17 -20.05 22.11
N ASN A 159 20.01 -19.85 21.10
CA ASN A 159 21.47 -19.88 21.20
C ASN A 159 22.00 -18.55 20.65
N CYS A 160 22.78 -17.84 21.45
CA CYS A 160 23.41 -16.59 21.02
C CYS A 160 24.93 -16.72 21.02
N GLN A 161 25.57 -15.98 20.12
CA GLN A 161 27.00 -15.75 20.09
C GLN A 161 27.22 -14.24 19.99
N LEU A 162 27.85 -13.63 21.00
CA LEU A 162 28.08 -12.18 21.08
C LEU A 162 29.55 -11.85 20.76
N GLU A 163 29.81 -10.70 20.14
CA GLU A 163 31.15 -10.30 19.68
C GLU A 163 31.98 -9.62 20.78
N ASP A 164 31.43 -8.65 21.53
CA ASP A 164 32.18 -7.82 22.50
C ASP A 164 31.70 -8.01 23.96
N ASP A 165 32.66 -8.05 24.91
CA ASP A 165 32.44 -8.14 26.37
C ASP A 165 31.38 -9.20 26.76
N ALA A 166 31.49 -10.37 26.12
CA ALA A 166 30.42 -11.37 26.06
C ALA A 166 30.24 -12.22 27.32
N THR A 167 31.20 -12.21 28.27
CA THR A 167 31.05 -13.03 29.48
C THR A 167 30.16 -12.33 30.50
N GLY A 168 29.04 -12.95 30.83
CA GLY A 168 28.08 -12.38 31.78
C GLY A 168 26.87 -13.27 31.97
N ARG A 169 25.96 -12.81 32.83
CA ARG A 169 24.65 -13.43 33.00
C ARG A 169 23.64 -12.70 32.11
N TYR A 170 22.95 -13.44 31.26
CA TYR A 170 22.05 -12.87 30.25
C TYR A 170 20.61 -13.31 30.47
N SER A 171 19.66 -12.58 29.90
CA SER A 171 18.31 -13.07 29.64
C SER A 171 17.94 -12.79 28.18
N ALA A 172 17.07 -13.62 27.63
CA ALA A 172 16.47 -13.41 26.33
C ALA A 172 15.00 -13.07 26.51
N SER A 173 14.53 -11.99 25.88
CA SER A 173 13.10 -11.70 25.80
C SER A 173 12.59 -11.84 24.39
N ILE A 174 11.39 -12.39 24.29
CA ILE A 174 10.61 -12.43 23.07
C ILE A 174 9.52 -11.39 23.21
N LYS A 175 9.48 -10.49 22.24
CA LYS A 175 8.54 -9.39 22.19
C LYS A 175 7.79 -9.43 20.87
N PHE A 176 6.46 -9.46 20.94
CA PHE A 176 5.60 -9.31 19.78
C PHE A 176 5.05 -7.90 19.76
N MET A 177 5.45 -7.12 18.75
CA MET A 177 5.09 -5.70 18.65
C MET A 177 5.46 -4.93 19.93
N SER A 178 5.09 -3.67 20.09
CA SER A 178 5.47 -2.89 21.28
C SER A 178 4.86 -3.41 22.61
N ASN A 179 3.84 -4.27 22.56
CA ASN A 179 2.88 -4.43 23.67
C ASN A 179 2.95 -5.76 24.45
N PHE A 180 3.56 -6.82 23.91
CA PHE A 180 3.63 -8.12 24.59
C PHE A 180 5.08 -8.59 24.70
N THR A 181 5.63 -8.64 25.92
CA THR A 181 7.01 -9.07 26.18
C THR A 181 7.02 -10.19 27.21
N LYS A 182 7.79 -11.25 26.94
CA LYS A 182 8.09 -12.31 27.90
C LYS A 182 9.59 -12.55 27.92
N GLU A 183 10.15 -12.59 29.13
CA GLU A 183 11.57 -12.76 29.37
C GLU A 183 11.86 -14.17 29.88
N SER A 184 13.00 -14.73 29.45
CA SER A 184 13.50 -16.02 29.92
C SER A 184 14.08 -15.90 31.33
N PRO A 185 14.28 -17.03 32.02
CA PRO A 185 15.23 -17.10 33.12
C PRO A 185 16.63 -16.65 32.69
N HIS A 186 17.45 -16.29 33.69
CA HIS A 186 18.85 -15.98 33.48
C HIS A 186 19.63 -17.17 32.93
N SER A 187 20.55 -16.93 31.99
CA SER A 187 21.53 -17.90 31.53
C SER A 187 22.59 -18.17 32.60
N ASP A 188 23.35 -19.24 32.41
CA ASP A 188 24.66 -19.37 33.03
C ASP A 188 25.60 -18.24 32.59
N ILE A 189 26.66 -18.02 33.37
CA ILE A 189 27.69 -17.06 33.01
C ILE A 189 28.48 -17.63 31.83
N SER A 190 28.30 -17.04 30.64
CA SER A 190 28.92 -17.52 29.40
C SER A 190 28.98 -16.41 28.36
N ASP A 191 29.94 -16.52 27.44
CA ASP A 191 30.05 -15.77 26.19
C ASP A 191 29.08 -16.23 25.09
N LYS A 192 28.51 -17.43 25.26
CA LYS A 192 27.57 -18.06 24.32
C LYS A 192 26.33 -18.52 25.08
N PRO A 193 25.49 -17.58 25.55
CA PRO A 193 24.33 -17.95 26.35
C PRO A 193 23.36 -18.79 25.54
N LYS A 194 22.85 -19.84 26.18
CA LYS A 194 21.92 -20.81 25.60
C LYS A 194 20.74 -21.01 26.53
N TRP A 195 19.58 -21.18 25.94
CA TRP A 195 18.35 -21.54 26.64
C TRP A 195 17.71 -22.72 25.93
N ASN A 196 17.48 -23.81 26.67
CA ASN A 196 16.72 -24.98 26.21
C ASN A 196 15.49 -25.12 27.10
N PHE A 197 14.31 -24.91 26.52
CA PHE A 197 13.04 -24.91 27.26
C PHE A 197 12.30 -26.27 27.18
N TYR A 198 12.98 -27.32 26.72
CA TYR A 198 12.38 -28.65 26.51
C TYR A 198 12.23 -29.47 27.80
N ASP A 199 13.16 -29.35 28.76
CA ASP A 199 13.37 -30.45 29.73
C ASP A 199 13.24 -30.08 31.22
N GLU A 200 13.32 -28.82 31.64
CA GLU A 200 13.39 -28.50 33.09
C GLU A 200 12.25 -27.65 33.66
N ASN A 201 11.55 -26.84 32.85
CA ASN A 201 10.34 -26.14 33.28
C ASN A 201 9.54 -25.53 32.09
N PRO A 202 8.47 -26.19 31.59
CA PRO A 202 7.66 -25.67 30.48
C PRO A 202 7.06 -24.28 30.75
N GLU A 203 6.77 -23.96 32.02
CA GLU A 203 6.26 -22.66 32.44
C GLU A 203 7.30 -21.54 32.30
N ALA A 204 8.59 -21.88 32.22
CA ALA A 204 9.68 -20.92 32.04
C ALA A 204 9.94 -20.55 30.57
N SER A 205 9.27 -21.23 29.61
CA SER A 205 9.38 -20.90 28.19
C SER A 205 8.73 -19.53 27.92
N PRO A 206 9.47 -18.56 27.32
CA PRO A 206 8.87 -17.31 26.87
C PRO A 206 7.76 -17.59 25.85
N THR A 207 6.51 -17.49 26.32
CA THR A 207 5.31 -17.80 25.54
C THR A 207 4.44 -16.57 25.41
N LEU A 208 4.23 -16.15 24.16
CA LEU A 208 3.36 -15.04 23.80
C LEU A 208 1.99 -15.58 23.36
N GLN A 209 0.94 -14.96 23.86
CA GLN A 209 -0.44 -15.28 23.53
C GLN A 209 -1.22 -13.99 23.31
N PHE A 210 -1.80 -13.83 22.11
CA PHE A 210 -2.54 -12.63 21.74
C PHE A 210 -3.54 -12.89 20.61
N GLY A 211 -4.58 -12.06 20.53
CA GLY A 211 -5.54 -12.10 19.41
C GLY A 211 -4.85 -11.71 18.11
N ALA A 212 -4.94 -12.56 17.10
CA ALA A 212 -4.31 -12.34 15.80
C ALA A 212 -5.26 -12.68 14.66
N THR A 213 -5.18 -11.86 13.61
CA THR A 213 -5.78 -12.14 12.30
C THR A 213 -4.69 -12.46 11.29
N ILE A 214 -5.07 -12.95 10.11
CA ILE A 214 -4.08 -13.20 9.06
C ILE A 214 -3.32 -11.92 8.62
N LYS A 215 -3.94 -10.74 8.73
CA LYS A 215 -3.25 -9.45 8.52
C LYS A 215 -2.18 -9.24 9.59
N THR A 216 -2.53 -9.47 10.85
CA THR A 216 -1.60 -9.41 11.98
C THR A 216 -0.42 -10.36 11.76
N VAL A 217 -0.67 -11.58 11.26
CA VAL A 217 0.36 -12.60 10.98
C VAL A 217 1.26 -12.19 9.81
N ARG A 218 0.73 -11.58 8.75
CA ARG A 218 1.54 -11.10 7.60
C ARG A 218 2.46 -9.93 7.97
N ASP A 219 1.98 -9.06 8.85
CA ASP A 219 2.74 -7.90 9.32
C ASP A 219 3.54 -8.18 10.59
N ALA A 220 3.37 -9.36 11.18
CA ALA A 220 4.04 -9.79 12.38
C ALA A 220 5.55 -9.93 12.18
N SER A 221 6.27 -9.45 13.18
CA SER A 221 7.67 -9.79 13.42
C SER A 221 7.89 -9.97 14.91
N ILE A 222 8.73 -10.93 15.25
CA ILE A 222 9.12 -11.22 16.61
C ILE A 222 10.41 -10.48 16.88
N GLN A 223 10.41 -9.60 17.86
CA GLN A 223 11.63 -9.01 18.35
C GLN A 223 12.24 -9.94 19.38
N ILE A 224 13.50 -10.30 19.19
CA ILE A 224 14.30 -11.02 20.17
C ILE A 224 15.27 -10.00 20.75
N ARG A 225 15.27 -9.84 22.08
CA ARG A 225 16.16 -8.91 22.79
C ARG A 225 17.01 -9.69 23.78
N ILE A 226 18.28 -9.34 23.86
CA ILE A 226 19.25 -9.93 24.77
C ILE A 226 19.67 -8.86 25.77
N TYR A 227 19.48 -9.16 27.06
CA TYR A 227 19.86 -8.27 28.16
C TYR A 227 21.02 -8.86 28.94
N LYS A 228 22.03 -8.04 29.23
CA LYS A 228 23.12 -8.36 30.17
C LYS A 228 22.76 -7.81 31.53
N HIS A 229 22.84 -8.64 32.57
CA HIS A 229 22.47 -8.24 33.93
C HIS A 229 23.69 -7.77 34.70
N HIS A 230 23.64 -6.50 35.14
CA HIS A 230 24.65 -5.88 36.00
C HIS A 230 24.08 -5.55 37.38
N LYS A 231 24.94 -5.17 38.33
CA LYS A 231 24.50 -4.68 39.65
C LYS A 231 23.62 -3.42 39.54
N SER A 232 23.82 -2.60 38.51
CA SER A 232 23.05 -1.38 38.22
C SER A 232 21.69 -1.65 37.54
N GLY A 233 21.44 -2.89 37.11
CA GLY A 233 20.23 -3.29 36.39
C GLY A 233 20.53 -3.99 35.06
N PRO A 234 19.48 -4.46 34.36
CA PRO A 234 19.60 -5.07 33.04
C PRO A 234 19.88 -4.02 31.96
N ALA A 235 20.86 -4.27 31.09
CA ALA A 235 21.18 -3.46 29.93
C ALA A 235 20.90 -4.23 28.64
N LEU A 236 20.20 -3.62 27.68
CA LEU A 236 20.00 -4.20 26.35
C LEU A 236 21.35 -4.23 25.62
N VAL A 237 21.83 -5.42 25.27
CA VAL A 237 23.11 -5.58 24.55
C VAL A 237 22.94 -5.90 23.08
N ALA A 238 21.81 -6.51 22.70
CA ALA A 238 21.50 -6.76 21.31
C ALA A 238 20.03 -7.07 21.07
N GLU A 239 19.58 -6.86 19.84
CA GLU A 239 18.25 -7.25 19.39
C GLU A 239 18.22 -7.65 17.91
N CYS A 240 17.23 -8.43 17.52
CA CYS A 240 16.91 -8.71 16.12
C CYS A 240 15.40 -8.84 15.93
N TRP A 241 14.98 -8.85 14.66
CA TRP A 241 13.59 -9.02 14.27
C TRP A 241 13.46 -10.23 13.35
N VAL A 242 12.58 -11.16 13.71
CA VAL A 242 12.28 -12.36 12.94
C VAL A 242 10.87 -12.21 12.35
N GLY A 243 10.79 -11.93 11.05
CA GLY A 243 9.51 -11.77 10.37
C GLY A 243 8.79 -13.10 10.12
N PHE A 244 7.47 -13.09 10.27
CA PHE A 244 6.64 -14.26 10.02
C PHE A 244 6.70 -14.72 8.56
N THR A 245 6.74 -13.78 7.61
CA THR A 245 6.91 -14.09 6.18
C THR A 245 8.18 -14.89 5.89
N LYS A 246 9.27 -14.60 6.63
CA LYS A 246 10.52 -15.36 6.53
C LYS A 246 10.40 -16.74 7.18
N LEU A 247 9.83 -16.83 8.38
CA LEU A 247 9.61 -18.09 9.10
C LEU A 247 8.72 -19.09 8.33
N PHE A 248 7.74 -18.58 7.60
CA PHE A 248 6.77 -19.38 6.87
C PHE A 248 7.06 -19.49 5.37
N ARG A 249 8.24 -19.08 4.89
CA ARG A 249 8.59 -19.04 3.46
C ARG A 249 8.29 -20.36 2.72
N GLU A 250 8.64 -21.50 3.32
CA GLU A 250 8.44 -22.83 2.72
C GLU A 250 6.98 -23.32 2.75
N GLU A 251 6.16 -22.79 3.66
CA GLU A 251 4.75 -23.16 3.83
C GLU A 251 3.80 -22.02 3.38
N MET A 252 4.33 -21.04 2.66
CA MET A 252 3.65 -19.80 2.36
C MET A 252 2.36 -20.04 1.57
N GLU A 253 2.36 -20.96 0.60
CA GLU A 253 1.13 -21.34 -0.11
C GLU A 253 0.14 -22.11 0.77
N ASN A 254 0.63 -22.90 1.73
CA ASN A 254 -0.27 -23.64 2.60
C ASN A 254 -0.98 -22.73 3.59
N ILE A 255 -0.20 -21.89 4.27
CA ILE A 255 -0.69 -20.98 5.31
C ILE A 255 -1.50 -19.83 4.70
N TYR A 256 -1.14 -19.34 3.51
CA TYR A 256 -1.79 -18.19 2.90
C TYR A 256 -2.74 -18.54 1.74
N ARG A 257 -2.97 -19.83 1.41
CA ARG A 257 -3.90 -20.23 0.35
C ARG A 257 -4.62 -21.55 0.56
N THR A 258 -3.91 -22.64 0.91
CA THR A 258 -4.50 -23.99 0.78
C THR A 258 -5.21 -24.50 2.03
N GLU A 259 -4.88 -24.01 3.23
CA GLU A 259 -5.48 -24.50 4.49
C GLU A 259 -6.98 -24.18 4.62
N SER A 260 -7.49 -23.15 3.92
CA SER A 260 -8.92 -22.83 3.80
C SER A 260 -9.59 -23.37 2.52
N TYR A 261 -8.83 -23.99 1.60
CA TYR A 261 -9.23 -24.15 0.20
C TYR A 261 -10.38 -25.13 -0.03
N TYR A 262 -11.32 -24.67 -0.86
CA TYR A 262 -12.41 -25.37 -1.52
C TYR A 262 -11.87 -26.35 -2.60
N GLY A 263 -12.04 -27.67 -2.45
CA GLY A 263 -11.69 -28.59 -3.54
C GLY A 263 -12.54 -28.31 -4.80
N SER A 264 -11.90 -28.09 -5.95
CA SER A 264 -12.60 -27.99 -7.24
C SER A 264 -12.79 -29.39 -7.83
N SER A 265 -13.94 -30.01 -7.57
CA SER A 265 -14.49 -31.00 -8.49
C SER A 265 -15.38 -30.27 -9.50
N GLU A 266 -15.15 -30.55 -10.78
CA GLU A 266 -15.85 -29.99 -11.93
C GLU A 266 -17.36 -29.78 -11.68
N GLY A 267 -17.81 -28.52 -11.78
CA GLY A 267 -19.20 -28.19 -12.13
C GLY A 267 -20.28 -28.18 -11.05
N THR A 268 -20.00 -28.41 -9.75
CA THR A 268 -21.01 -28.27 -8.69
C THR A 268 -20.51 -27.54 -7.45
N LEU A 269 -21.43 -26.82 -6.77
CA LEU A 269 -21.18 -25.97 -5.61
C LEU A 269 -20.30 -26.69 -4.57
N SER A 270 -19.06 -26.24 -4.48
CA SER A 270 -18.02 -26.74 -3.59
C SER A 270 -18.40 -26.51 -2.12
N THR A 271 -18.09 -27.49 -1.26
CA THR A 271 -18.39 -27.54 0.18
C THR A 271 -17.11 -27.45 1.00
N LEU A 272 -17.18 -26.93 2.23
CA LEU A 272 -16.04 -26.89 3.15
C LEU A 272 -15.55 -28.30 3.51
N ASP A 273 -14.24 -28.55 3.42
CA ASP A 273 -13.62 -29.78 3.95
C ASP A 273 -13.35 -29.60 5.44
N PHE A 274 -14.31 -30.02 6.27
CA PHE A 274 -14.20 -29.90 7.72
C PHE A 274 -13.03 -30.67 8.32
N ASN A 275 -12.58 -31.77 7.70
CA ASN A 275 -11.44 -32.53 8.21
C ASN A 275 -10.15 -31.78 7.99
N LYS A 276 -9.97 -31.20 6.80
CA LYS A 276 -8.82 -30.34 6.50
C LYS A 276 -8.75 -29.13 7.43
N ILE A 277 -9.88 -28.47 7.65
CA ILE A 277 -9.98 -27.29 8.53
C ILE A 277 -9.66 -27.66 9.99
N LYS A 278 -10.24 -28.76 10.51
CA LYS A 278 -9.93 -29.25 11.87
C LYS A 278 -8.45 -29.61 12.03
N ASN A 279 -7.86 -30.24 11.02
CA ASN A 279 -6.43 -30.54 11.02
C ASN A 279 -5.58 -29.28 11.03
N ALA A 280 -5.97 -28.23 10.29
CA ALA A 280 -5.27 -26.94 10.28
C ALA A 280 -5.31 -26.26 11.66
N TYR A 281 -6.47 -26.22 12.33
CA TYR A 281 -6.57 -25.66 13.69
C TYR A 281 -5.69 -26.36 14.72
N ASN A 282 -5.54 -27.68 14.60
CA ASN A 282 -4.72 -28.49 15.50
C ASN A 282 -3.24 -28.49 15.10
N LYS A 283 -2.90 -27.94 13.92
CA LYS A 283 -1.53 -27.93 13.41
C LYS A 283 -0.66 -27.04 14.28
N THR A 284 0.50 -27.57 14.64
CA THR A 284 1.56 -26.83 15.30
C THR A 284 2.74 -26.75 14.36
N HIS A 285 3.28 -25.56 14.16
CA HIS A 285 4.44 -25.32 13.32
C HIS A 285 5.68 -25.15 14.19
N LEU A 286 6.68 -26.01 13.97
CA LEU A 286 8.01 -25.83 14.56
C LEU A 286 8.88 -25.13 13.52
N LYS A 287 9.30 -23.90 13.81
CA LYS A 287 10.09 -23.06 12.89
C LYS A 287 11.43 -22.73 13.49
N THR A 288 12.49 -22.94 12.72
CA THR A 288 13.85 -22.56 13.06
C THR A 288 14.17 -21.19 12.48
N PHE A 289 15.05 -20.45 13.16
CA PHE A 289 15.55 -19.17 12.66
C PHE A 289 17.04 -19.03 12.97
N LYS A 290 17.71 -18.22 12.15
CA LYS A 290 19.08 -17.76 12.36
C LYS A 290 19.15 -16.31 11.87
N GLU A 291 19.51 -15.39 12.75
CA GLU A 291 19.58 -13.96 12.47
C GLU A 291 20.83 -13.33 13.07
N GLU A 292 21.24 -12.21 12.49
CA GLU A 292 22.24 -11.33 13.08
C GLU A 292 21.62 -10.47 14.18
N LEU A 293 22.38 -10.27 15.25
CA LEU A 293 22.03 -9.43 16.38
C LEU A 293 22.62 -8.04 16.18
N TRP A 294 21.83 -7.01 16.50
CA TRP A 294 22.18 -5.61 16.27
C TRP A 294 21.92 -4.76 17.51
N LEU A 295 22.76 -3.74 17.73
CA LEU A 295 22.53 -2.70 18.71
C LEU A 295 22.86 -1.34 18.09
N SER A 296 21.86 -0.47 18.00
CA SER A 296 22.02 0.91 17.53
C SER A 296 22.83 1.04 16.22
N GLY A 297 22.60 0.13 15.27
CA GLY A 297 23.25 0.12 13.96
C GLY A 297 24.55 -0.69 13.86
N ARG A 298 25.07 -1.23 14.96
CA ARG A 298 26.25 -2.11 14.96
C ARG A 298 25.84 -3.56 15.10
N ARG A 299 26.51 -4.46 14.38
CA ARG A 299 26.40 -5.90 14.62
C ARG A 299 26.97 -6.20 15.99
N ALA A 300 26.24 -6.98 16.78
CA ALA A 300 26.58 -7.37 18.15
C ALA A 300 26.77 -8.88 18.30
N GLY A 301 26.40 -9.66 17.27
CA GLY A 301 26.52 -11.12 17.29
C GLY A 301 25.56 -11.82 16.34
N GLU A 302 25.28 -13.09 16.65
CA GLU A 302 24.29 -13.94 15.96
C GLU A 302 23.38 -14.63 16.98
N VAL A 303 22.13 -14.87 16.59
CA VAL A 303 21.17 -15.69 17.33
C VAL A 303 20.59 -16.77 16.42
N SER A 304 20.42 -17.96 16.97
CA SER A 304 19.71 -19.06 16.32
C SER A 304 18.75 -19.71 17.32
N GLY A 305 17.66 -20.27 16.81
CA GLY A 305 16.68 -20.86 17.69
C GLY A 305 15.56 -21.59 16.98
N SER A 306 14.59 -22.05 17.77
CA SER A 306 13.33 -22.54 17.26
C SER A 306 12.13 -22.03 18.05
N LEU A 307 11.03 -21.85 17.32
CA LEU A 307 9.75 -21.35 17.79
C LEU A 307 8.68 -22.40 17.51
N LYS A 308 7.84 -22.67 18.51
CA LYS A 308 6.59 -23.42 18.36
C LYS A 308 5.46 -22.42 18.16
N ILE A 309 4.82 -22.44 17.00
CA ILE A 309 3.69 -21.58 16.66
C ILE A 309 2.43 -22.44 16.53
N ALA A 310 1.36 -22.07 17.22
CA ALA A 310 0.08 -22.78 17.22
C ALA A 310 -1.09 -21.80 17.13
N CYS A 311 -2.25 -22.29 16.71
CA CYS A 311 -3.49 -21.51 16.56
C CYS A 311 -3.36 -20.38 15.54
N LEU A 312 -2.81 -20.66 14.35
CA LEU A 312 -2.86 -19.71 13.24
C LEU A 312 -4.31 -19.53 12.75
N PRO A 313 -4.69 -18.34 12.26
CA PRO A 313 -5.92 -18.17 11.48
C PRO A 313 -5.91 -19.11 10.29
N VAL A 314 -6.98 -19.89 10.13
CA VAL A 314 -7.15 -20.87 9.06
C VAL A 314 -7.82 -20.21 7.85
N PHE A 315 -8.80 -19.34 8.08
CA PHE A 315 -9.54 -18.69 7.00
C PHE A 315 -8.85 -17.44 6.49
N GLN A 316 -8.69 -17.39 5.17
CA GLN A 316 -8.11 -16.25 4.49
C GLN A 316 -8.83 -15.97 3.17
N GLN A 317 -9.34 -14.75 3.04
CA GLN A 317 -9.88 -14.23 1.79
C GLN A 317 -8.81 -13.98 0.73
N LEU A 318 -9.21 -14.06 -0.53
CA LEU A 318 -8.38 -13.66 -1.65
C LEU A 318 -8.28 -12.12 -1.68
N ILE A 319 -7.05 -11.62 -1.76
CA ILE A 319 -6.77 -10.17 -1.84
C ILE A 319 -7.02 -9.57 -3.22
N SER A 320 -7.35 -10.41 -4.21
CA SER A 320 -7.53 -10.04 -5.60
C SER A 320 -8.59 -10.92 -6.28
N GLY A 321 -9.16 -10.44 -7.39
CA GLY A 321 -10.30 -11.05 -8.07
C GLY A 321 -11.65 -10.46 -7.64
N VAL A 322 -12.74 -11.02 -8.17
CA VAL A 322 -14.13 -10.61 -7.90
C VAL A 322 -14.98 -11.84 -7.62
N ASN A 323 -15.70 -11.82 -6.50
CA ASN A 323 -16.75 -12.81 -6.22
C ASN A 323 -18.03 -12.44 -6.99
N THR A 324 -18.51 -13.35 -7.84
CA THR A 324 -19.69 -13.14 -8.69
C THR A 324 -20.70 -14.29 -8.52
N GLU A 325 -21.89 -14.14 -9.09
CA GLU A 325 -22.88 -15.22 -9.15
C GLU A 325 -22.38 -16.50 -9.84
N LYS A 326 -21.33 -16.41 -10.67
CA LYS A 326 -20.67 -17.55 -11.34
C LYS A 326 -19.47 -18.11 -10.57
N GLY A 327 -19.20 -17.61 -9.37
CA GLY A 327 -18.00 -17.93 -8.59
C GLY A 327 -16.90 -16.88 -8.76
N TYR A 328 -15.66 -17.30 -8.48
CA TYR A 328 -14.49 -16.41 -8.45
C TYR A 328 -13.97 -16.14 -9.85
N GLN A 329 -13.97 -14.88 -10.25
CA GLN A 329 -13.42 -14.43 -11.53
C GLN A 329 -12.25 -13.47 -11.28
N VAL A 330 -11.23 -13.46 -12.16
CA VAL A 330 -10.16 -12.45 -12.11
C VAL A 330 -10.75 -11.04 -12.28
N GLN A 331 -11.79 -10.93 -13.09
CA GLN A 331 -12.52 -9.70 -13.36
C GLN A 331 -14.01 -10.02 -13.52
N SER A 332 -14.90 -9.12 -13.07
CA SER A 332 -16.34 -9.36 -13.28
C SER A 332 -16.73 -9.25 -14.75
N SER A 333 -17.54 -10.22 -15.18
CA SER A 333 -18.27 -10.21 -16.45
C SER A 333 -19.40 -9.18 -16.40
N HIS A 334 -19.53 -8.28 -17.37
CA HIS A 334 -20.70 -7.39 -17.42
C HIS A 334 -21.42 -7.50 -18.75
N PHE A 335 -22.48 -8.29 -18.70
CA PHE A 335 -23.50 -8.30 -19.73
C PHE A 335 -24.65 -7.43 -19.26
N THR A 336 -25.07 -6.45 -20.07
CA THR A 336 -26.35 -5.80 -19.83
C THR A 336 -27.47 -6.76 -20.22
N PRO A 337 -28.40 -7.10 -19.30
CA PRO A 337 -29.58 -7.88 -19.68
C PRO A 337 -30.46 -7.01 -20.58
N GLN A 338 -30.48 -7.29 -21.89
CA GLN A 338 -31.45 -6.66 -22.78
C GLN A 338 -32.79 -7.39 -22.71
N MET A 339 -33.82 -6.67 -22.28
CA MET A 339 -35.21 -6.97 -22.63
C MET A 339 -35.42 -6.60 -24.11
N GLY A 340 -35.23 -7.53 -25.04
CA GLY A 340 -35.63 -7.38 -26.45
C GLY A 340 -34.58 -7.74 -27.51
N LYS A 341 -35.04 -7.90 -28.76
CA LYS A 341 -34.40 -8.50 -29.96
C LYS A 341 -33.12 -7.83 -30.53
N ALA A 342 -32.36 -7.07 -29.75
CA ALA A 342 -31.12 -6.42 -30.23
C ALA A 342 -29.84 -7.20 -29.85
N SER A 343 -29.87 -8.53 -29.98
CA SER A 343 -28.69 -9.39 -29.82
C SER A 343 -27.73 -9.19 -31.00
N GLY A 344 -26.76 -8.27 -30.87
CA GLY A 344 -25.65 -8.17 -31.84
C GLY A 344 -25.00 -6.81 -32.08
N LYS A 345 -25.48 -5.71 -31.49
CA LYS A 345 -24.87 -4.38 -31.68
C LYS A 345 -23.68 -4.14 -30.74
N LEU A 346 -22.62 -3.52 -31.27
CA LEU A 346 -21.46 -3.08 -30.51
C LEU A 346 -21.82 -1.87 -29.64
N PRO A 347 -21.04 -1.58 -28.58
CA PRO A 347 -21.16 -0.31 -27.86
C PRO A 347 -20.98 0.88 -28.82
N LYS A 348 -21.75 1.95 -28.63
CA LYS A 348 -21.64 3.18 -29.44
C LYS A 348 -20.24 3.77 -29.38
N GLU A 349 -19.58 3.58 -28.25
CA GLU A 349 -18.21 3.98 -27.99
C GLU A 349 -17.22 3.24 -28.91
N ILE A 350 -17.43 1.94 -29.15
CA ILE A 350 -16.62 1.15 -30.10
C ILE A 350 -16.93 1.57 -31.54
N GLU A 351 -18.20 1.77 -31.89
CA GLU A 351 -18.59 2.28 -33.23
C GLU A 351 -17.89 3.62 -33.51
N ARG A 352 -17.87 4.52 -32.52
CA ARG A 352 -17.18 5.80 -32.63
C ARG A 352 -15.65 5.66 -32.72
N ILE A 353 -15.05 4.72 -32.00
CA ILE A 353 -13.62 4.40 -32.13
C ILE A 353 -13.31 3.94 -33.56
N ILE A 354 -14.16 3.12 -34.18
CA ILE A 354 -13.98 2.66 -35.56
C ILE A 354 -14.00 3.85 -36.52
N GLU A 355 -14.98 4.75 -36.38
CA GLU A 355 -15.07 5.99 -37.19
C GLU A 355 -13.83 6.87 -37.04
N LEU A 356 -13.38 7.13 -35.81
CA LEU A 356 -12.19 7.93 -35.54
C LEU A 356 -10.92 7.26 -36.09
N THR A 357 -10.83 5.93 -36.00
CA THR A 357 -9.71 5.16 -36.55
C THR A 357 -9.63 5.33 -38.07
N ALA A 358 -10.77 5.28 -38.77
CA ALA A 358 -10.82 5.52 -40.21
C ALA A 358 -10.34 6.94 -40.56
N LYS A 359 -10.83 7.96 -39.86
CA LYS A 359 -10.39 9.36 -40.05
C LYS A 359 -8.89 9.54 -39.82
N ILE A 360 -8.34 8.93 -38.77
CA ILE A 360 -6.90 9.00 -38.46
C ILE A 360 -6.11 8.36 -39.60
N LYS A 361 -6.49 7.16 -40.06
CA LYS A 361 -5.83 6.46 -41.18
C LYS A 361 -5.87 7.27 -42.48
N GLU A 362 -7.01 7.85 -42.83
CA GLU A 362 -7.16 8.71 -44.01
C GLU A 362 -6.24 9.94 -43.94
N SER A 363 -6.13 10.54 -42.75
CA SER A 363 -5.35 11.75 -42.52
C SER A 363 -3.82 11.55 -42.64
N VAL A 364 -3.35 10.30 -42.60
CA VAL A 364 -1.94 9.92 -42.83
C VAL A 364 -1.67 9.72 -44.32
N ASN A 365 -2.67 9.30 -45.10
CA ASN A 365 -2.55 9.03 -46.54
C ASN A 365 -2.74 10.27 -47.43
N MET A 366 -3.24 11.39 -46.88
CA MET A 366 -3.35 12.66 -47.61
C MET A 366 -1.98 13.32 -47.80
N LYS A 367 -1.23 12.90 -48.84
CA LYS A 367 -0.14 13.71 -49.40
C LYS A 367 -0.73 14.99 -50.00
N SER A 368 -0.21 16.13 -49.55
CA SER A 368 -0.43 17.50 -50.07
C SER A 368 -0.89 17.52 -51.52
N LYS A 369 -2.21 17.65 -51.72
CA LYS A 369 -2.80 18.05 -52.99
C LYS A 369 -3.40 19.44 -52.81
N ARG A 370 -2.67 20.42 -53.36
CA ARG A 370 -3.06 21.79 -53.75
C ARG A 370 -3.16 22.86 -52.65
N GLY A 371 -2.26 23.86 -52.79
CA GLY A 371 -2.54 25.30 -52.63
C GLY A 371 -2.65 25.86 -51.21
N ASN A 372 -1.72 26.75 -50.86
CA ASN A 372 -1.57 27.52 -49.60
C ASN A 372 -1.17 26.72 -48.34
N PRO A 373 0.15 26.61 -48.06
CA PRO A 373 0.69 25.77 -46.97
C PRO A 373 0.29 26.23 -45.55
N VAL A 374 0.35 27.53 -45.26
CA VAL A 374 0.46 27.98 -43.85
C VAL A 374 -0.88 28.03 -43.09
N LEU A 375 -1.99 28.33 -43.78
CA LEU A 375 -3.33 28.41 -43.17
C LEU A 375 -4.04 27.05 -43.14
N ASN A 376 -3.77 26.18 -44.12
CA ASN A 376 -4.38 24.85 -44.20
C ASN A 376 -3.76 23.90 -43.17
N ASP A 377 -2.44 23.96 -42.96
CA ASP A 377 -1.74 23.08 -42.01
C ASP A 377 -2.17 23.29 -40.55
N LYS A 378 -2.47 24.54 -40.13
CA LYS A 378 -2.97 24.82 -38.77
C LYS A 378 -4.37 24.27 -38.53
N ASN A 379 -5.25 24.36 -39.53
CA ASN A 379 -6.62 23.84 -39.44
C ASN A 379 -6.64 22.29 -39.46
N VAL A 380 -5.84 21.69 -40.34
CA VAL A 380 -5.65 20.23 -40.40
C VAL A 380 -5.04 19.69 -39.09
N PHE A 381 -4.05 20.39 -38.53
CA PHE A 381 -3.50 20.02 -37.22
C PHE A 381 -4.55 20.12 -36.10
N ARG A 382 -5.33 21.20 -36.07
CA ARG A 382 -6.41 21.39 -35.09
C ARG A 382 -7.46 20.28 -35.18
N GLU A 383 -7.85 19.90 -36.39
CA GLU A 383 -8.79 18.80 -36.61
C GLU A 383 -8.21 17.44 -36.14
N LYS A 384 -6.95 17.15 -36.48
CA LYS A 384 -6.24 15.95 -36.00
C LYS A 384 -6.19 15.91 -34.48
N LYS A 385 -5.84 17.02 -33.84
CA LYS A 385 -5.83 17.14 -32.38
C LYS A 385 -7.21 16.85 -31.78
N LEU A 386 -8.28 17.45 -32.32
CA LEU A 386 -9.65 17.22 -31.85
C LEU A 386 -10.05 15.73 -31.95
N ASN A 387 -9.71 15.07 -33.06
CA ASN A 387 -9.97 13.64 -33.22
C ASN A 387 -9.22 12.79 -32.18
N PHE A 388 -7.97 13.13 -31.85
CA PHE A 388 -7.20 12.44 -30.81
C PHE A 388 -7.69 12.73 -29.39
N ASP A 389 -8.08 13.98 -29.10
CA ASP A 389 -8.64 14.36 -27.81
C ASP A 389 -9.97 13.63 -27.57
N GLU A 390 -10.82 13.54 -28.60
CA GLU A 390 -12.05 12.73 -28.56
C GLU A 390 -11.74 11.24 -28.39
N LEU A 391 -10.79 10.70 -29.16
CA LEU A 391 -10.39 9.30 -29.04
C LEU A 391 -9.88 8.98 -27.63
N CYS A 392 -8.98 9.80 -27.09
CA CYS A 392 -8.46 9.63 -25.74
C CYS A 392 -9.59 9.71 -24.71
N LYS A 393 -10.52 10.66 -24.85
CA LYS A 393 -11.69 10.78 -23.97
C LYS A 393 -12.56 9.52 -24.00
N ILE A 394 -12.78 8.93 -25.16
CA ILE A 394 -13.54 7.67 -25.29
C ILE A 394 -12.75 6.50 -24.71
N LEU A 395 -11.44 6.41 -24.99
CA LEU A 395 -10.59 5.33 -24.50
C LEU A 395 -10.43 5.34 -22.98
N THR A 396 -10.48 6.50 -22.34
CA THR A 396 -10.46 6.62 -20.86
C THR A 396 -11.86 6.59 -20.24
N SER A 397 -12.91 6.80 -21.05
CA SER A 397 -14.28 6.71 -20.54
C SER A 397 -14.58 5.28 -20.11
N SER A 398 -15.16 5.18 -18.92
CA SER A 398 -15.73 3.93 -18.44
C SER A 398 -16.95 4.22 -17.59
N LYS A 399 -17.89 3.29 -17.61
CA LYS A 399 -19.00 3.23 -16.65
C LYS A 399 -18.60 2.50 -15.36
N ARG A 400 -17.31 2.21 -15.17
CA ARG A 400 -16.77 1.47 -14.02
C ARG A 400 -15.61 2.22 -13.39
N GLU A 401 -15.54 2.12 -12.06
CA GLU A 401 -14.42 2.65 -11.25
C GLU A 401 -13.27 1.65 -11.13
N SER A 402 -13.54 0.34 -11.27
CA SER A 402 -12.55 -0.71 -11.02
C SER A 402 -11.65 -1.02 -12.22
N MET A 403 -12.10 -0.70 -13.43
CA MET A 403 -11.34 -0.89 -14.67
C MET A 403 -11.91 0.01 -15.76
N VAL A 404 -11.08 0.38 -16.73
CA VAL A 404 -11.54 1.15 -17.89
C VAL A 404 -12.09 0.19 -18.95
N CYS A 405 -13.38 -0.11 -18.88
CA CYS A 405 -14.05 -1.06 -19.79
C CYS A 405 -15.45 -0.57 -20.19
N PHE A 406 -15.92 -0.94 -21.39
CA PHE A 406 -17.30 -0.70 -21.83
C PHE A 406 -18.26 -1.81 -21.34
N THR A 407 -19.55 -1.60 -21.61
CA THR A 407 -20.62 -2.56 -21.30
C THR A 407 -21.02 -3.32 -22.56
N TYR A 408 -20.99 -4.64 -22.51
CA TYR A 408 -21.25 -5.51 -23.66
C TYR A 408 -22.54 -6.31 -23.45
N THR A 409 -23.12 -6.82 -24.54
CA THR A 409 -24.33 -7.67 -24.51
C THR A 409 -24.02 -9.16 -24.60
N GLY A 410 -22.79 -9.52 -24.92
CA GLY A 410 -22.34 -10.91 -25.03
C GLY A 410 -20.86 -11.02 -25.37
N GLU A 411 -20.29 -12.20 -25.15
CA GLU A 411 -18.86 -12.47 -25.31
C GLU A 411 -18.37 -12.29 -26.76
N LYS A 412 -19.21 -12.65 -27.75
CA LYS A 412 -18.93 -12.37 -29.17
C LYS A 412 -18.70 -10.90 -29.46
N ASN A 413 -19.37 -9.99 -28.75
CA ASN A 413 -19.19 -8.54 -28.95
C ASN A 413 -17.90 -8.03 -28.31
N ILE A 414 -17.44 -8.67 -27.23
CA ILE A 414 -16.14 -8.38 -26.62
C ILE A 414 -15.03 -8.78 -27.60
N LEU A 415 -15.09 -10.00 -28.17
CA LEU A 415 -14.11 -10.46 -29.17
C LEU A 415 -14.03 -9.51 -30.38
N LYS A 416 -15.18 -9.04 -30.88
CA LYS A 416 -15.20 -8.03 -31.96
C LYS A 416 -14.57 -6.71 -31.52
N ALA A 417 -14.90 -6.20 -30.33
CA ALA A 417 -14.34 -4.96 -29.81
C ALA A 417 -12.82 -5.05 -29.59
N GLN A 418 -12.33 -6.18 -29.05
CA GLN A 418 -10.90 -6.46 -28.90
C GLN A 418 -10.18 -6.37 -30.25
N ASN A 419 -10.74 -6.98 -31.29
CA ASN A 419 -10.16 -6.89 -32.65
C ASN A 419 -10.06 -5.44 -33.15
N TYR A 420 -11.11 -4.63 -33.01
CA TYR A 420 -11.07 -3.23 -33.42
C TYR A 420 -10.08 -2.38 -32.59
N LEU A 421 -10.00 -2.63 -31.29
CA LEU A 421 -9.00 -1.99 -30.42
C LEU A 421 -7.58 -2.41 -30.83
N ILE A 422 -7.36 -3.68 -31.13
CA ILE A 422 -6.07 -4.17 -31.61
C ILE A 422 -5.70 -3.51 -32.95
N ASP A 423 -6.64 -3.39 -33.89
CA ASP A 423 -6.42 -2.75 -35.18
C ASP A 423 -6.06 -1.25 -35.07
N LEU A 424 -6.68 -0.54 -34.13
CA LEU A 424 -6.30 0.82 -33.80
C LEU A 424 -4.88 0.85 -33.22
N GLY A 425 -4.59 -0.01 -32.24
CA GLY A 425 -3.28 -0.09 -31.61
C GLY A 425 -2.16 -0.39 -32.61
N MET A 426 -2.39 -1.31 -33.54
CA MET A 426 -1.44 -1.69 -34.58
C MET A 426 -1.11 -0.50 -35.48
N HIS A 427 -2.13 0.23 -35.93
CA HIS A 427 -1.94 1.45 -36.71
C HIS A 427 -1.15 2.51 -35.93
N LEU A 428 -1.53 2.79 -34.68
CA LEU A 428 -0.84 3.78 -33.87
C LEU A 428 0.63 3.40 -33.65
N ALA A 429 0.93 2.14 -33.34
CA ALA A 429 2.29 1.67 -33.10
C ALA A 429 3.17 1.72 -34.37
N GLU A 430 2.61 1.38 -35.54
CA GLU A 430 3.35 1.37 -36.81
C GLU A 430 3.64 2.79 -37.34
N TYR A 431 2.72 3.73 -37.13
CA TYR A 431 2.81 5.07 -37.70
C TYR A 431 3.34 6.14 -36.74
N ALA A 432 3.50 5.83 -35.44
CA ALA A 432 4.00 6.78 -34.44
C ALA A 432 5.34 7.45 -34.82
N GLU A 433 6.21 6.73 -35.54
CA GLU A 433 7.50 7.29 -35.98
C GLU A 433 7.40 8.14 -37.25
N LEU A 434 6.36 7.89 -38.06
CA LEU A 434 6.17 8.47 -39.39
C LEU A 434 5.40 9.80 -39.36
N VAL A 435 4.71 10.10 -38.25
CA VAL A 435 3.93 11.33 -38.10
C VAL A 435 4.78 12.54 -37.70
N MET A 436 4.25 13.74 -37.98
CA MET A 436 4.88 15.02 -37.60
C MET A 436 5.09 15.11 -36.08
N TYR A 437 6.15 15.81 -35.66
CA TYR A 437 6.57 15.92 -34.26
C TYR A 437 5.43 16.36 -33.33
N ASP A 438 4.67 17.39 -33.71
CA ASP A 438 3.58 17.93 -32.90
C ASP A 438 2.40 16.96 -32.69
N ILE A 439 2.29 15.91 -33.51
CA ILE A 439 1.21 14.90 -33.44
C ILE A 439 1.65 13.67 -32.63
N LYS A 440 2.96 13.42 -32.51
CA LYS A 440 3.51 12.24 -31.80
C LYS A 440 2.97 12.08 -30.37
N PRO A 441 2.88 13.13 -29.53
CA PRO A 441 2.36 13.00 -28.17
C PRO A 441 0.95 12.39 -28.11
N TYR A 442 0.11 12.67 -29.11
CA TYR A 442 -1.25 12.14 -29.18
C TYR A 442 -1.31 10.66 -29.55
N TYR A 443 -0.38 10.18 -30.39
CA TYR A 443 -0.23 8.75 -30.69
C TYR A 443 0.17 7.98 -29.43
N PHE A 444 1.20 8.45 -28.72
CA PHE A 444 1.68 7.82 -27.49
C PHE A 444 0.62 7.83 -26.39
N LYS A 445 -0.06 8.97 -26.18
CA LYS A 445 -1.19 9.07 -25.24
C LYS A 445 -2.32 8.09 -25.62
N SER A 446 -2.68 7.99 -26.89
CA SER A 446 -3.72 7.07 -27.35
C SER A 446 -3.33 5.60 -27.12
N LEU A 447 -2.08 5.23 -27.41
CA LEU A 447 -1.53 3.90 -27.13
C LEU A 447 -1.58 3.56 -25.63
N MET A 448 -1.20 4.49 -24.76
CA MET A 448 -1.30 4.32 -23.31
C MET A 448 -2.74 4.11 -22.84
N CYS A 449 -3.67 4.95 -23.31
CA CYS A 449 -5.09 4.82 -22.98
C CYS A 449 -5.65 3.48 -23.47
N LEU A 450 -5.25 3.03 -24.66
CA LEU A 450 -5.70 1.80 -25.29
C LEU A 450 -5.23 0.55 -24.54
N ILE A 451 -3.96 0.46 -24.18
CA ILE A 451 -3.41 -0.77 -23.57
C ILE A 451 -3.86 -0.98 -22.11
N ARG A 452 -4.30 0.09 -21.44
CA ARG A 452 -4.87 0.08 -20.07
C ARG A 452 -6.35 -0.28 -20.04
N ARG A 453 -6.97 -0.50 -21.20
CA ARG A 453 -8.37 -0.91 -21.27
C ARG A 453 -8.57 -2.32 -20.75
N GLY A 454 -9.63 -2.51 -19.98
CA GLY A 454 -10.00 -3.82 -19.41
C GLY A 454 -10.27 -4.86 -20.50
N GLU A 455 -10.74 -4.47 -21.68
CA GLU A 455 -10.91 -5.41 -22.81
C GLU A 455 -9.61 -6.08 -23.25
N LEU A 456 -8.46 -5.43 -23.05
CA LEU A 456 -7.13 -5.93 -23.42
C LEU A 456 -6.31 -6.36 -22.18
N ASP A 457 -7.00 -6.67 -21.09
CA ASP A 457 -6.40 -7.12 -19.85
C ASP A 457 -6.68 -8.60 -19.59
N ILE A 458 -5.95 -9.18 -18.64
CA ILE A 458 -5.92 -10.63 -18.42
C ILE A 458 -7.31 -11.24 -18.13
N GLY A 459 -8.24 -10.46 -17.56
CA GLY A 459 -9.61 -10.91 -17.29
C GLY A 459 -10.39 -11.33 -18.54
N TYR A 460 -10.25 -10.60 -19.66
CA TYR A 460 -10.93 -10.93 -20.93
C TYR A 460 -10.02 -11.65 -21.93
N LEU A 461 -8.73 -11.75 -21.63
CA LEU A 461 -7.76 -12.50 -22.43
C LEU A 461 -7.51 -13.92 -21.90
N SER A 462 -7.98 -14.27 -20.69
CA SER A 462 -7.79 -15.60 -20.06
C SER A 462 -8.91 -16.61 -20.38
N LEU A 463 -8.64 -17.92 -20.15
CA LEU A 463 -9.54 -19.07 -20.42
C LEU A 463 -10.55 -19.38 -19.30
N GLN A 464 -10.88 -18.46 -18.41
CA GLN A 464 -11.68 -18.83 -17.23
C GLN A 464 -13.11 -19.28 -17.58
N ASP A 465 -13.68 -18.82 -18.69
CA ASP A 465 -14.96 -19.28 -19.23
C ASP A 465 -14.74 -20.04 -20.56
N ASN A 466 -14.75 -21.38 -20.48
CA ASN A 466 -14.58 -22.31 -21.60
C ASN A 466 -15.89 -22.50 -22.37
N ASP A 467 -16.34 -21.51 -23.15
CA ASP A 467 -17.24 -21.80 -24.27
C ASP A 467 -16.40 -22.41 -25.41
N PRO A 468 -16.50 -23.73 -25.68
CA PRO A 468 -15.67 -24.39 -26.68
C PRO A 468 -15.90 -23.81 -28.08
N THR A 469 -17.06 -23.19 -28.32
CA THR A 469 -17.43 -22.60 -29.61
C THR A 469 -16.69 -21.30 -29.91
N LEU A 470 -16.23 -20.58 -28.88
CA LEU A 470 -15.53 -19.30 -29.01
C LEU A 470 -14.01 -19.42 -28.83
N LEU A 471 -13.54 -20.58 -28.35
CA LEU A 471 -12.13 -20.83 -28.07
C LEU A 471 -11.18 -20.52 -29.25
N PRO A 472 -11.47 -20.92 -30.51
CA PRO A 472 -10.59 -20.58 -31.62
C PRO A 472 -10.48 -19.07 -31.86
N GLN A 473 -11.58 -18.33 -31.70
CA GLN A 473 -11.59 -16.87 -31.85
C GLN A 473 -10.85 -16.18 -30.71
N LYS A 474 -10.94 -16.71 -29.48
CA LYS A 474 -10.15 -16.23 -28.33
C LYS A 474 -8.67 -16.39 -28.57
N ILE A 475 -8.24 -17.55 -29.09
CA ILE A 475 -6.83 -17.81 -29.42
C ILE A 475 -6.35 -16.82 -30.48
N ASP A 476 -7.11 -16.60 -31.56
CA ASP A 476 -6.76 -15.61 -32.60
C ASP A 476 -6.58 -14.20 -32.01
N VAL A 477 -7.54 -13.74 -31.20
CA VAL A 477 -7.44 -12.44 -30.50
C VAL A 477 -6.21 -12.37 -29.60
N ALA A 478 -5.90 -13.43 -28.84
CA ALA A 478 -4.73 -13.49 -27.97
C ALA A 478 -3.42 -13.39 -28.76
N VAL A 479 -3.30 -14.08 -29.89
CA VAL A 479 -2.14 -14.01 -30.80
C VAL A 479 -1.97 -12.61 -31.37
N ARG A 480 -3.06 -12.00 -31.84
CA ARG A 480 -3.06 -10.64 -32.38
C ARG A 480 -2.71 -9.60 -31.32
N TYR A 481 -3.25 -9.75 -30.11
CA TYR A 481 -2.91 -8.92 -28.96
C TYR A 481 -1.41 -9.02 -28.61
N LEU A 482 -0.86 -10.24 -28.55
CA LEU A 482 0.56 -10.45 -28.27
C LEU A 482 1.44 -9.76 -29.33
N THR A 483 1.05 -9.86 -30.60
CA THR A 483 1.73 -9.18 -31.71
C THR A 483 1.72 -7.66 -31.54
N LEU A 484 0.56 -7.08 -31.21
CA LEU A 484 0.44 -5.65 -30.89
C LEU A 484 1.34 -5.26 -29.71
N PHE A 485 1.28 -6.03 -28.63
CA PHE A 485 2.06 -5.75 -27.42
C PHE A 485 3.57 -5.73 -27.72
N HIS A 486 4.06 -6.68 -28.51
CA HIS A 486 5.45 -6.71 -28.94
C HIS A 486 5.84 -5.51 -29.80
N LYS A 487 4.98 -5.08 -30.73
CA LYS A 487 5.24 -3.85 -31.51
C LYS A 487 5.32 -2.62 -30.62
N MET A 488 4.41 -2.49 -29.66
CA MET A 488 4.41 -1.39 -28.69
C MET A 488 5.66 -1.43 -27.80
N LEU A 489 6.04 -2.59 -27.29
CA LEU A 489 7.23 -2.74 -26.45
C LEU A 489 8.52 -2.43 -27.23
N LYS A 490 8.62 -2.91 -28.48
CA LYS A 490 9.75 -2.58 -29.37
C LYS A 490 9.84 -1.08 -29.65
N LEU A 491 8.70 -0.41 -29.86
CA LEU A 491 8.64 1.05 -30.02
C LEU A 491 9.10 1.76 -28.73
N ALA A 492 8.73 1.25 -27.55
CA ALA A 492 9.20 1.83 -26.28
C ALA A 492 10.74 1.73 -26.15
N PHE A 493 11.36 0.60 -26.53
CA PHE A 493 12.82 0.47 -26.50
C PHE A 493 13.52 1.46 -27.45
N SER A 494 12.99 1.64 -28.67
CA SER A 494 13.55 2.62 -29.62
C SER A 494 13.47 4.06 -29.10
N ARG A 495 12.53 4.34 -28.18
CA ARG A 495 12.27 5.67 -27.61
C ARG A 495 12.79 5.85 -26.19
N MET A 496 13.56 4.92 -25.66
CA MET A 496 14.14 4.99 -24.32
C MET A 496 15.31 5.99 -24.22
N VAL A 497 15.14 7.21 -24.75
CA VAL A 497 16.12 8.31 -24.75
C VAL A 497 15.55 9.44 -23.89
N PHE A 498 15.88 9.47 -22.60
CA PHE A 498 15.30 10.41 -21.63
C PHE A 498 15.78 11.87 -21.75
N LYS A 499 16.57 12.21 -22.78
CA LYS A 499 17.03 13.59 -23.04
C LYS A 499 16.34 14.13 -24.29
N GLY A 500 15.60 15.23 -24.15
CA GLY A 500 14.99 15.95 -25.27
C GLY A 500 13.74 15.28 -25.88
N ILE A 501 13.21 14.23 -25.25
CA ILE A 501 11.89 13.67 -25.60
C ILE A 501 10.79 14.43 -24.86
N ASP A 502 9.60 14.47 -25.44
CA ASP A 502 8.43 15.02 -24.77
C ASP A 502 7.94 14.11 -23.64
N GLN A 503 7.23 14.71 -22.67
CA GLN A 503 6.72 14.02 -21.49
C GLN A 503 5.81 12.84 -21.83
N MET A 504 4.95 12.95 -22.86
CA MET A 504 4.01 11.88 -23.21
C MET A 504 4.74 10.66 -23.79
N THR A 505 5.78 10.88 -24.59
CA THR A 505 6.66 9.79 -25.05
C THR A 505 7.34 9.10 -23.86
N GLN A 506 7.81 9.86 -22.87
CA GLN A 506 8.43 9.29 -21.68
C GLN A 506 7.44 8.46 -20.86
N GLU A 507 6.25 8.99 -20.58
CA GLU A 507 5.18 8.27 -19.87
C GLU A 507 4.76 6.99 -20.61
N TYR A 508 4.78 7.00 -21.95
CA TYR A 508 4.52 5.82 -22.76
C TYR A 508 5.60 4.75 -22.57
N VAL A 509 6.89 5.13 -22.62
CA VAL A 509 7.99 4.20 -22.40
C VAL A 509 7.87 3.57 -21.00
N GLU A 510 7.68 4.39 -19.97
CA GLU A 510 7.51 3.92 -18.58
C GLU A 510 6.33 2.95 -18.47
N CYS A 511 5.17 3.30 -19.04
CA CYS A 511 3.99 2.44 -19.07
C CYS A 511 4.27 1.08 -19.72
N MET A 512 4.96 1.08 -20.87
CA MET A 512 5.25 -0.16 -21.61
C MET A 512 6.29 -1.04 -20.92
N LEU A 513 7.30 -0.46 -20.27
CA LEU A 513 8.28 -1.24 -19.49
C LEU A 513 7.60 -1.92 -18.29
N VAL A 514 6.74 -1.17 -17.58
CA VAL A 514 5.99 -1.70 -16.42
C VAL A 514 5.04 -2.82 -16.86
N LEU A 515 4.23 -2.59 -17.89
CA LEU A 515 3.35 -3.65 -18.40
C LEU A 515 4.17 -4.82 -18.95
N GLY A 516 5.29 -4.56 -19.64
CA GLY A 516 6.18 -5.60 -20.15
C GLY A 516 6.69 -6.52 -19.05
N TRP A 517 7.04 -5.97 -17.87
CA TRP A 517 7.52 -6.76 -16.72
C TRP A 517 6.53 -7.85 -16.30
N PHE A 518 5.23 -7.55 -16.27
CA PHE A 518 4.20 -8.50 -15.86
C PHE A 518 3.71 -9.36 -17.02
N ARG A 519 3.56 -8.76 -18.21
CA ARG A 519 2.93 -9.39 -19.38
C ARG A 519 3.90 -10.22 -20.21
N VAL A 520 5.21 -10.05 -20.06
CA VAL A 520 6.25 -10.69 -20.89
C VAL A 520 7.36 -11.29 -20.01
N PRO A 521 7.24 -12.59 -19.63
CA PRO A 521 8.18 -13.23 -18.71
C PRO A 521 9.64 -13.20 -19.16
N GLN A 522 9.88 -13.34 -20.46
CA GLN A 522 11.24 -13.30 -21.04
C GLN A 522 11.86 -11.90 -20.90
N PHE A 523 11.06 -10.83 -21.06
CA PHE A 523 11.55 -9.47 -20.84
C PHE A 523 11.92 -9.24 -19.37
N ARG A 524 11.08 -9.73 -18.44
CA ARG A 524 11.39 -9.70 -17.00
C ARG A 524 12.71 -10.39 -16.69
N ALA A 525 12.93 -11.59 -17.23
CA ALA A 525 14.18 -12.33 -17.04
C ALA A 525 15.40 -11.53 -17.53
N VAL A 526 15.34 -10.96 -18.74
CA VAL A 526 16.41 -10.11 -19.28
C VAL A 526 16.64 -8.87 -18.41
N MET A 527 15.59 -8.22 -17.93
CA MET A 527 15.69 -7.07 -17.03
C MET A 527 16.35 -7.43 -15.70
N VAL A 528 15.95 -8.54 -15.08
CA VAL A 528 16.54 -9.05 -13.82
C VAL A 528 18.04 -9.28 -14.00
N GLU A 529 18.45 -10.02 -15.02
CA GLU A 529 19.86 -10.30 -15.28
C GLU A 529 20.64 -9.03 -15.60
N THR A 530 20.05 -8.11 -16.39
CA THR A 530 20.68 -6.81 -16.70
C THR A 530 20.91 -5.97 -15.45
N LEU A 531 19.92 -5.93 -14.55
CA LEU A 531 20.03 -5.16 -13.32
C LEU A 531 21.11 -5.71 -12.39
N LYS A 532 21.34 -7.02 -12.38
CA LYS A 532 22.40 -7.68 -11.59
C LYS A 532 23.83 -7.41 -12.08
N LYS A 533 24.04 -6.86 -13.30
CA LYS A 533 25.39 -6.65 -13.89
C LYS A 533 26.23 -5.55 -13.23
N LYS A 534 25.60 -4.48 -12.72
CA LYS A 534 26.29 -3.45 -11.91
C LYS A 534 26.61 -4.04 -10.51
N SER A 535 27.19 -3.26 -9.60
CA SER A 535 27.35 -3.59 -8.18
C SER A 535 26.13 -4.33 -7.60
N TYR A 536 26.34 -5.52 -7.03
CA TYR A 536 25.24 -6.36 -6.51
C TYR A 536 25.63 -7.06 -5.20
N HIS A 537 26.35 -6.32 -4.34
CA HIS A 537 26.82 -6.82 -3.05
C HIS A 537 25.73 -6.83 -1.98
N HIS A 538 26.05 -7.41 -0.82
CA HIS A 538 25.20 -7.45 0.37
C HIS A 538 24.85 -6.03 0.86
N ILE A 539 23.69 -5.88 1.50
CA ILE A 539 23.21 -4.62 2.08
C ILE A 539 23.08 -4.80 3.59
N ASP A 540 24.08 -4.34 4.34
CA ASP A 540 24.13 -4.49 5.81
C ASP A 540 22.92 -3.84 6.52
N GLU A 541 22.38 -2.75 5.96
CA GLU A 541 21.23 -2.05 6.50
C GLU A 541 19.93 -2.87 6.34
N TRP A 542 19.91 -3.82 5.39
CA TRP A 542 18.86 -4.80 5.19
C TRP A 542 19.03 -5.98 6.14
N ARG A 543 18.52 -5.82 7.36
CA ARG A 543 18.56 -6.84 8.42
C ARG A 543 17.63 -8.05 8.19
N GLY A 544 17.25 -8.34 6.95
CA GLY A 544 16.55 -9.58 6.59
C GLY A 544 15.17 -9.79 7.22
N THR A 545 14.42 -8.73 7.52
CA THR A 545 13.15 -8.83 8.28
C THR A 545 12.02 -9.52 7.50
N GLU A 546 11.90 -9.31 6.18
CA GLU A 546 10.83 -9.91 5.38
C GLU A 546 11.32 -11.02 4.45
N ILE A 547 12.39 -10.73 3.72
CA ILE A 547 12.96 -11.59 2.69
C ILE A 547 14.47 -11.54 2.75
N ASP A 548 15.06 -12.60 2.22
CA ASP A 548 16.48 -12.63 1.95
C ASP A 548 16.69 -12.02 0.56
N LEU A 549 17.46 -10.93 0.46
CA LEU A 549 17.75 -10.26 -0.81
C LEU A 549 18.95 -10.89 -1.52
N ASP A 550 19.68 -11.76 -0.85
CA ASP A 550 20.86 -12.44 -1.39
C ASP A 550 20.55 -13.87 -1.85
N SER A 551 19.38 -14.40 -1.53
CA SER A 551 18.94 -15.69 -2.05
C SER A 551 18.63 -15.60 -3.54
N ASP A 552 19.34 -16.36 -4.37
CA ASP A 552 19.08 -16.51 -5.81
C ASP A 552 17.82 -17.33 -6.12
N SER A 553 17.14 -17.87 -5.11
CA SER A 553 15.87 -18.55 -5.31
C SER A 553 14.81 -17.55 -5.74
N GLU A 554 14.49 -17.52 -7.04
CA GLU A 554 13.21 -17.02 -7.53
C GLU A 554 12.13 -17.92 -6.93
N THR A 555 11.71 -17.65 -5.69
CA THR A 555 10.48 -18.22 -5.16
C THR A 555 9.34 -17.55 -5.91
N SER A 556 9.01 -18.11 -7.08
CA SER A 556 7.76 -17.86 -7.79
C SER A 556 6.62 -18.34 -6.92
N SER A 557 6.25 -17.56 -5.90
CA SER A 557 5.02 -17.86 -5.19
C SER A 557 3.90 -17.49 -6.15
N GLU A 558 3.12 -18.47 -6.60
CA GLU A 558 2.00 -18.33 -7.55
C GLU A 558 0.82 -17.56 -6.92
N LEU A 559 1.07 -16.81 -5.83
CA LEU A 559 0.13 -16.27 -4.86
C LEU A 559 -0.77 -15.14 -5.39
N VAL A 560 -0.47 -14.54 -6.54
CA VAL A 560 -1.27 -13.44 -7.10
C VAL A 560 -1.81 -13.77 -8.50
N SER A 561 -3.03 -14.30 -8.55
CA SER A 561 -3.70 -14.68 -9.81
C SER A 561 -3.89 -13.51 -10.78
N VAL A 562 -4.13 -12.28 -10.31
CA VAL A 562 -4.43 -11.13 -11.18
C VAL A 562 -3.23 -10.66 -12.01
N ILE A 563 -2.00 -11.01 -11.61
CA ILE A 563 -0.77 -10.65 -12.35
C ILE A 563 -0.06 -11.88 -12.94
N ASP A 564 -0.67 -13.07 -12.85
CA ASP A 564 -0.10 -14.32 -13.34
C ASP A 564 -0.41 -14.55 -14.83
N TRP A 565 0.21 -13.72 -15.67
CA TRP A 565 0.19 -13.89 -17.12
C TRP A 565 0.72 -15.24 -17.60
N PRO A 566 1.81 -15.81 -17.04
CA PRO A 566 2.28 -17.15 -17.40
C PRO A 566 1.17 -18.21 -17.35
N SER A 567 0.49 -18.35 -16.21
CA SER A 567 -0.48 -19.43 -16.01
C SER A 567 -1.83 -19.15 -16.70
N LEU A 568 -2.24 -17.87 -16.77
CA LEU A 568 -3.58 -17.50 -17.24
C LEU A 568 -3.66 -17.05 -18.70
N PHE A 569 -2.56 -16.62 -19.32
CA PHE A 569 -2.52 -16.14 -20.71
C PHE A 569 -1.61 -17.00 -21.60
N TYR A 570 -0.36 -17.22 -21.21
CA TYR A 570 0.58 -17.97 -22.07
C TYR A 570 0.19 -19.44 -22.23
N LYS A 571 -0.50 -20.02 -21.24
CA LYS A 571 -1.06 -21.38 -21.34
C LYS A 571 -2.08 -21.56 -22.47
N LEU A 572 -2.73 -20.48 -22.94
CA LEU A 572 -3.63 -20.55 -24.09
C LEU A 572 -2.91 -20.72 -25.43
N LEU A 573 -1.70 -20.18 -25.50
CA LEU A 573 -1.05 -19.94 -26.76
C LEU A 573 -0.55 -21.27 -27.32
N PRO A 574 -0.75 -21.55 -28.62
CA PRO A 574 -0.13 -22.70 -29.27
C PRO A 574 1.39 -22.68 -29.06
N SER A 575 1.98 -23.84 -28.78
CA SER A 575 3.43 -23.98 -28.56
C SER A 575 4.28 -23.56 -29.78
N GLU A 576 3.65 -23.45 -30.95
CA GLU A 576 4.25 -23.13 -32.25
C GLU A 576 4.30 -21.63 -32.57
N ILE A 577 3.79 -20.75 -31.70
CA ILE A 577 3.94 -19.31 -31.91
C ILE A 577 5.44 -18.97 -31.89
N LYS A 578 5.92 -18.47 -33.03
CA LYS A 578 7.32 -18.05 -33.21
C LYS A 578 7.64 -16.85 -32.31
N ILE A 579 8.30 -17.13 -31.18
CA ILE A 579 8.85 -16.14 -30.25
C ILE A 579 10.21 -15.60 -30.76
N GLU A 580 10.78 -16.16 -31.83
CA GLU A 580 12.11 -15.79 -32.33
C GLU A 580 12.27 -14.30 -32.70
N PRO A 581 11.31 -13.62 -33.37
CA PRO A 581 11.42 -12.19 -33.64
C PRO A 581 11.41 -11.32 -32.37
N MET A 582 10.86 -11.85 -31.28
CA MET A 582 10.80 -11.18 -29.98
C MET A 582 12.14 -11.20 -29.26
N ILE A 583 12.84 -12.34 -29.27
CA ILE A 583 14.16 -12.51 -28.65
C ILE A 583 15.17 -11.50 -29.21
N ALA A 584 15.10 -11.21 -30.52
CA ALA A 584 16.05 -10.30 -31.18
C ALA A 584 16.06 -8.89 -30.58
N TYR A 585 14.89 -8.27 -30.35
CA TYR A 585 14.84 -6.90 -29.78
C TYR A 585 14.99 -6.88 -28.26
N LEU A 586 14.68 -7.98 -27.57
CA LEU A 586 14.94 -8.11 -26.13
C LEU A 586 16.44 -8.16 -25.83
N ASN A 587 17.26 -8.63 -26.77
CA ASN A 587 18.71 -8.68 -26.62
C ASN A 587 19.44 -7.42 -27.17
N ASP A 588 18.69 -6.37 -27.52
CA ASP A 588 19.27 -5.12 -28.01
C ASP A 588 20.05 -4.40 -26.89
N GLN A 589 21.35 -4.26 -27.11
CA GLN A 589 22.28 -3.67 -26.15
C GLN A 589 22.01 -2.19 -25.89
N VAL A 590 21.31 -1.47 -26.78
CA VAL A 590 21.05 -0.03 -26.61
C VAL A 590 20.20 0.26 -25.39
N TRP A 591 19.13 -0.52 -25.17
CA TRP A 591 18.26 -0.32 -24.02
C TRP A 591 18.81 -1.05 -22.78
N ILE A 592 19.41 -2.23 -22.94
CA ILE A 592 20.09 -2.98 -21.87
C ILE A 592 21.13 -2.09 -21.17
N ASN A 593 22.04 -1.46 -21.94
CA ASN A 593 23.08 -0.59 -21.40
C ASN A 593 22.55 0.63 -20.65
N LYS A 594 21.29 1.04 -20.89
CA LYS A 594 20.65 2.16 -20.18
C LYS A 594 20.03 1.71 -18.85
N ILE A 595 19.42 0.52 -18.81
CA ILE A 595 18.87 -0.07 -17.59
C ILE A 595 20.00 -0.54 -16.66
N GLU A 596 21.07 -1.11 -17.21
CA GLU A 596 22.25 -1.57 -16.48
C GLU A 596 22.87 -0.48 -15.59
N LYS A 597 22.86 0.77 -16.05
CA LYS A 597 23.37 1.92 -15.29
C LYS A 597 22.55 2.26 -14.04
N ARG A 598 21.35 1.69 -13.89
CA ARG A 598 20.39 1.99 -12.81
C ARG A 598 20.12 3.50 -12.63
N GLY A 599 20.15 4.24 -13.74
CA GLY A 599 19.89 5.69 -13.78
C GLY A 599 18.41 6.04 -13.78
N VAL A 600 18.06 7.25 -14.28
CA VAL A 600 16.67 7.75 -14.35
C VAL A 600 15.70 6.75 -14.99
N ALA A 601 16.13 6.03 -16.03
CA ALA A 601 15.32 5.02 -16.71
C ALA A 601 14.83 3.91 -15.77
N PHE A 602 15.74 3.34 -14.97
CA PHE A 602 15.43 2.32 -13.99
C PHE A 602 14.55 2.87 -12.87
N LEU A 603 14.87 4.06 -12.36
CA LEU A 603 14.14 4.69 -11.25
C LEU A 603 12.69 5.02 -11.63
N ARG A 604 12.46 5.55 -12.83
CA ARG A 604 11.11 5.81 -13.36
C ARG A 604 10.33 4.52 -13.64
N PHE A 605 11.00 3.50 -14.17
CA PHE A 605 10.40 2.18 -14.29
C PHE A 605 9.96 1.64 -12.92
N LEU A 606 10.81 1.74 -11.90
CA LEU A 606 10.52 1.24 -10.56
C LEU A 606 9.39 2.02 -9.86
N GLU A 607 9.37 3.34 -10.05
CA GLU A 607 8.28 4.22 -9.63
C GLU A 607 6.93 3.75 -10.22
N GLY A 608 6.89 3.60 -11.55
CA GLY A 608 5.69 3.12 -12.24
C GLY A 608 5.33 1.67 -11.91
N TRP A 609 6.33 0.82 -11.63
CA TRP A 609 6.14 -0.57 -11.21
C TRP A 609 5.45 -0.64 -9.85
N ALA A 610 5.93 0.10 -8.86
CA ALA A 610 5.36 0.12 -7.52
C ALA A 610 3.91 0.65 -7.53
N GLU A 611 3.66 1.70 -8.33
CA GLU A 611 2.32 2.25 -8.52
C GLU A 611 1.39 1.27 -9.23
N HIS A 612 1.88 0.56 -10.24
CA HIS A 612 1.10 -0.48 -10.92
C HIS A 612 0.73 -1.60 -9.95
N VAL A 613 1.69 -2.14 -9.20
CA VAL A 613 1.44 -3.17 -8.18
C VAL A 613 0.36 -2.70 -7.21
N ASN A 614 0.51 -1.52 -6.60
CA ASN A 614 -0.46 -1.00 -5.65
C ASN A 614 -1.88 -0.85 -6.24
N LYS A 615 -1.99 -0.47 -7.53
CA LYS A 615 -3.28 -0.35 -8.23
C LYS A 615 -3.97 -1.68 -8.53
N GLN A 616 -3.25 -2.80 -8.57
CA GLN A 616 -3.83 -4.12 -8.84
C GLN A 616 -4.58 -4.72 -7.64
N PHE A 617 -4.34 -4.23 -6.42
CA PHE A 617 -4.94 -4.78 -5.21
C PHE A 617 -5.96 -3.83 -4.60
N VAL A 618 -7.06 -4.39 -4.08
CA VAL A 618 -8.11 -3.62 -3.39
C VAL A 618 -7.70 -3.29 -1.96
N VAL A 619 -6.78 -4.08 -1.39
CA VAL A 619 -6.31 -4.00 -0.01
C VAL A 619 -4.87 -3.50 0.02
N GLN A 620 -4.54 -2.72 1.04
CA GLN A 620 -3.20 -2.14 1.20
C GLN A 620 -2.16 -3.14 1.77
N HIS A 621 -2.58 -4.27 2.35
CA HIS A 621 -1.69 -5.31 2.92
C HIS A 621 -1.22 -6.30 1.84
N ILE A 622 -0.41 -5.82 0.91
CA ILE A 622 0.18 -6.60 -0.19
C ILE A 622 1.34 -7.45 0.34
N LEU A 623 1.40 -8.71 -0.07
CA LEU A 623 2.52 -9.59 0.22
C LEU A 623 3.64 -9.35 -0.79
N TRP A 624 4.43 -8.30 -0.58
CA TRP A 624 5.42 -7.81 -1.56
C TRP A 624 6.44 -8.86 -2.00
N SER A 625 6.85 -9.75 -1.08
CA SER A 625 7.73 -10.88 -1.35
C SER A 625 7.20 -11.87 -2.39
N SER A 626 5.88 -11.88 -2.63
CA SER A 626 5.24 -12.71 -3.65
C SER A 626 5.23 -12.11 -5.05
N ILE A 627 5.59 -10.84 -5.19
CA ILE A 627 5.55 -10.15 -6.48
C ILE A 627 6.80 -10.54 -7.30
N PRO A 628 6.64 -11.00 -8.56
CA PRO A 628 7.76 -11.48 -9.36
C PRO A 628 8.90 -10.46 -9.51
N GLY A 629 10.11 -10.88 -9.16
CA GLY A 629 11.37 -10.12 -9.23
C GLY A 629 11.49 -8.95 -8.24
N TYR A 630 10.57 -8.82 -7.28
CA TYR A 630 10.64 -7.79 -6.24
C TYR A 630 11.97 -7.77 -5.46
N PRO A 631 12.55 -8.90 -5.01
CA PRO A 631 13.82 -8.90 -4.28
C PRO A 631 14.95 -8.23 -5.07
N VAL A 632 15.04 -8.52 -6.38
CA VAL A 632 16.08 -7.96 -7.25
C VAL A 632 15.89 -6.46 -7.43
N LEU A 633 14.66 -6.02 -7.71
CA LEU A 633 14.33 -4.60 -7.87
C LEU A 633 14.64 -3.81 -6.60
N LEU A 634 14.22 -4.32 -5.44
CA LEU A 634 14.46 -3.69 -4.16
C LEU A 634 15.96 -3.61 -3.85
N LYS A 635 16.70 -4.71 -4.01
CA LYS A 635 18.15 -4.74 -3.78
C LYS A 635 18.89 -3.75 -4.68
N CYS A 636 18.61 -3.74 -5.99
CA CYS A 636 19.21 -2.78 -6.91
C CYS A 636 18.91 -1.33 -6.53
N PHE A 637 17.69 -1.03 -6.07
CA PHE A 637 17.31 0.30 -5.62
C PHE A 637 18.02 0.72 -4.33
N LEU A 638 18.07 -0.15 -3.33
CA LEU A 638 18.75 0.13 -2.06
C LEU A 638 20.26 0.33 -2.27
N LEU A 639 20.88 -0.39 -3.21
CA LEU A 639 22.26 -0.16 -3.62
C LEU A 639 22.46 1.23 -4.23
N GLU A 640 21.55 1.70 -5.10
CA GLU A 640 21.64 3.08 -5.62
C GLU A 640 21.49 4.13 -4.52
N MET A 641 20.63 3.89 -3.52
CA MET A 641 20.57 4.75 -2.34
C MET A 641 21.89 4.72 -1.56
N LYS A 642 22.49 3.53 -1.37
CA LYS A 642 23.73 3.36 -0.59
C LYS A 642 24.98 3.87 -1.30
N GLU A 643 25.04 3.85 -2.63
CA GLU A 643 26.24 4.25 -3.39
C GLU A 643 26.30 5.75 -3.69
N ARG A 644 25.17 6.43 -3.87
CA ARG A 644 25.15 7.85 -4.27
C ARG A 644 25.24 8.78 -3.07
N GLU A 645 25.94 9.89 -3.19
CA GLU A 645 25.93 10.92 -2.15
C GLU A 645 24.52 11.51 -1.99
N ILE A 646 24.13 11.83 -0.76
CA ILE A 646 22.77 12.31 -0.46
C ILE A 646 22.44 13.62 -1.18
N THR A 647 23.45 14.48 -1.36
CA THR A 647 23.37 15.75 -2.09
C THR A 647 23.20 15.58 -3.60
N GLU A 648 23.49 14.39 -4.12
CA GLU A 648 23.40 14.04 -5.55
C GLU A 648 22.17 13.17 -5.88
N TYR A 649 21.27 12.94 -4.91
CA TYR A 649 20.06 12.17 -5.14
C TYR A 649 19.18 12.84 -6.22
N PRO A 650 18.96 12.19 -7.39
CA PRO A 650 18.07 12.76 -8.38
C PRO A 650 16.62 12.65 -7.90
N GLU A 651 15.76 13.56 -8.35
CA GLU A 651 14.33 13.53 -8.00
C GLU A 651 13.66 12.20 -8.35
N ALA A 652 14.11 11.53 -9.41
CA ALA A 652 13.61 10.20 -9.78
C ALA A 652 13.92 9.12 -8.71
N LEU A 653 15.05 9.21 -8.00
CA LEU A 653 15.41 8.29 -6.92
C LEU A 653 14.50 8.53 -5.71
N ILE A 654 14.29 9.80 -5.36
CA ILE A 654 13.43 10.20 -4.26
C ILE A 654 11.97 9.82 -4.55
N SER A 655 11.48 10.08 -5.76
CA SER A 655 10.11 9.68 -6.17
C SER A 655 9.93 8.16 -6.13
N ALA A 656 10.90 7.39 -6.64
CA ALA A 656 10.89 5.93 -6.57
C ALA A 656 10.88 5.43 -5.11
N ALA A 657 11.67 6.05 -4.23
CA ALA A 657 11.66 5.77 -2.80
C ALA A 657 10.27 5.99 -2.19
N CYS A 658 9.64 7.13 -2.48
CA CYS A 658 8.29 7.45 -2.05
C CYS A 658 7.24 6.46 -2.57
N LYS A 659 7.35 5.94 -3.80
CA LYS A 659 6.42 4.93 -4.32
C LYS A 659 6.66 3.54 -3.71
N LEU A 660 7.91 3.16 -3.46
CA LEU A 660 8.21 1.89 -2.79
C LEU A 660 7.66 1.81 -1.37
N LEU A 661 7.42 2.96 -0.73
CA LEU A 661 6.79 3.05 0.59
C LEU A 661 5.29 2.69 0.61
N TYR A 662 4.70 2.25 -0.51
CA TYR A 662 3.51 1.39 -0.44
C TYR A 662 3.77 0.12 0.40
N ASN A 663 5.03 -0.33 0.50
CA ASN A 663 5.50 -1.18 1.59
C ASN A 663 6.09 -0.31 2.73
N PRO A 664 5.33 -0.01 3.81
CA PRO A 664 5.79 0.88 4.87
C PRO A 664 7.01 0.32 5.62
N LYS A 665 7.27 -0.99 5.59
CA LYS A 665 8.40 -1.62 6.29
C LYS A 665 9.76 -1.19 5.73
N LEU A 666 9.81 -0.69 4.50
CA LEU A 666 11.04 -0.20 3.88
C LEU A 666 11.57 1.10 4.49
N ILE A 667 10.72 1.87 5.19
CA ILE A 667 11.15 3.15 5.77
C ILE A 667 12.33 2.99 6.73
N SER A 668 12.38 1.87 7.47
CA SER A 668 13.48 1.63 8.42
C SER A 668 14.83 1.45 7.73
N VAL A 669 14.89 0.73 6.60
CA VAL A 669 16.15 0.53 5.87
C VAL A 669 16.56 1.81 5.13
N MET A 670 15.60 2.56 4.59
CA MET A 670 15.88 3.85 3.94
C MET A 670 16.45 4.87 4.93
N VAL A 671 15.89 4.96 6.16
CA VAL A 671 16.41 5.81 7.24
C VAL A 671 17.83 5.40 7.64
N ARG A 672 18.10 4.10 7.76
CA ARG A 672 19.45 3.59 8.08
C ARG A 672 20.47 3.98 7.02
N ILE A 673 20.12 3.81 5.74
CA ILE A 673 21.01 4.18 4.63
C ILE A 673 21.27 5.69 4.64
N ILE A 674 20.23 6.52 4.78
CA ILE A 674 20.38 7.98 4.76
C ILE A 674 21.27 8.43 5.92
N PHE A 675 20.90 8.13 7.17
CA PHE A 675 21.70 8.54 8.32
C PHE A 675 23.09 7.89 8.37
N GLY A 676 23.23 6.66 7.86
CA GLY A 676 24.52 5.97 7.80
C GLY A 676 25.56 6.66 6.91
N LYS A 677 25.12 7.51 5.96
CA LYS A 677 26.00 8.29 5.09
C LYS A 677 25.96 9.79 5.32
N THR A 678 25.07 10.27 6.18
CA THR A 678 25.03 11.70 6.52
C THR A 678 26.21 12.04 7.40
N ASN A 679 27.19 12.76 6.86
CA ASN A 679 28.20 13.41 7.68
C ASN A 679 27.58 14.62 8.38
N VAL A 680 27.46 14.56 9.72
CA VAL A 680 26.88 15.65 10.52
C VAL A 680 27.70 16.96 10.46
N PHE A 681 29.00 16.87 10.15
CA PHE A 681 29.86 18.04 9.94
C PHE A 681 29.61 18.72 8.57
N ASP A 682 28.95 18.04 7.63
CA ASP A 682 28.53 18.61 6.36
C ASP A 682 27.08 19.09 6.47
N TYR A 683 26.93 20.40 6.66
CA TYR A 683 25.63 21.06 6.71
C TYR A 683 24.76 20.74 5.48
N GLN A 684 25.32 20.70 4.26
CA GLN A 684 24.53 20.45 3.05
C GLN A 684 23.99 19.01 3.05
N ALA A 685 24.84 18.04 3.41
CA ALA A 685 24.42 16.65 3.56
C ALA A 685 23.32 16.50 4.61
N VAL A 686 23.42 17.19 5.75
CA VAL A 686 22.36 17.17 6.78
C VAL A 686 21.05 17.76 6.26
N GLN A 687 21.09 18.93 5.59
CA GLN A 687 19.88 19.54 5.03
C GLN A 687 19.17 18.60 4.06
N GLU A 688 19.92 18.04 3.10
CA GLU A 688 19.34 17.13 2.10
C GLU A 688 18.87 15.81 2.71
N SER A 689 19.56 15.29 3.72
CA SER A 689 19.11 14.10 4.46
C SER A 689 17.74 14.33 5.07
N TYR A 690 17.52 15.45 5.76
CA TYR A 690 16.21 15.78 6.34
C TYR A 690 15.15 16.17 5.30
N ASN A 691 15.54 16.74 4.15
CA ASN A 691 14.61 16.98 3.04
C ASN A 691 14.08 15.66 2.46
N VAL A 692 14.99 14.71 2.19
CA VAL A 692 14.64 13.38 1.69
C VAL A 692 13.79 12.65 2.72
N LEU A 693 14.22 12.59 3.98
CA LEU A 693 13.44 11.97 5.06
C LEU A 693 12.04 12.58 5.19
N GLY A 694 11.93 13.91 5.06
CA GLY A 694 10.63 14.58 5.10
C GLY A 694 9.70 14.11 3.99
N LYS A 695 10.20 14.02 2.75
CA LYS A 695 9.44 13.46 1.62
C LYS A 695 9.03 11.99 1.88
N LEU A 696 9.92 11.18 2.45
CA LEU A 696 9.61 9.78 2.77
C LEU A 696 8.52 9.66 3.85
N PHE A 697 8.61 10.44 4.95
CA PHE A 697 7.62 10.41 6.02
C PHE A 697 6.26 10.92 5.53
N THR A 698 6.24 11.99 4.72
CA THR A 698 5.02 12.46 4.04
C THR A 698 4.42 11.37 3.15
N ALA A 699 5.25 10.64 2.39
CA ALA A 699 4.76 9.57 1.53
C ALA A 699 4.07 8.45 2.33
N VAL A 700 4.70 7.97 3.42
CA VAL A 700 4.12 6.95 4.32
C VAL A 700 2.76 7.42 4.83
N TYR A 701 2.69 8.64 5.37
CA TYR A 701 1.44 9.17 5.91
C TYR A 701 0.36 9.39 4.83
N SER A 702 0.76 9.87 3.65
CA SER A 702 -0.16 10.10 2.52
C SER A 702 -0.84 8.84 2.00
N TYR A 703 -0.22 7.68 2.21
CA TYR A 703 -0.81 6.38 1.88
C TYR A 703 -1.71 5.82 2.99
N GLY A 704 -1.86 6.55 4.10
CA GLY A 704 -2.67 6.14 5.25
C GLY A 704 -1.92 5.28 6.28
N TRP A 705 -0.58 5.26 6.23
CA TRP A 705 0.24 4.47 7.14
C TRP A 705 0.85 5.30 8.29
N PHE A 706 1.04 4.66 9.43
CA PHE A 706 1.97 5.13 10.47
C PHE A 706 3.32 4.42 10.34
N LEU A 707 4.30 4.85 11.14
CA LEU A 707 5.56 4.12 11.23
C LEU A 707 5.29 2.66 11.63
N PRO A 708 5.86 1.69 10.91
CA PRO A 708 5.59 0.29 11.18
C PRO A 708 6.14 -0.10 12.55
N PRO A 709 5.56 -1.11 13.20
CA PRO A 709 6.04 -1.61 14.49
C PRO A 709 7.50 -2.11 14.49
N THR A 710 7.98 -2.54 13.32
CA THR A 710 9.35 -2.99 13.07
C THR A 710 10.31 -1.83 12.77
N PHE A 711 9.83 -0.57 12.81
CA PHE A 711 10.67 0.59 12.61
C PHE A 711 11.73 0.68 13.70
N ASP A 712 12.98 0.86 13.30
CA ASP A 712 14.11 1.00 14.21
C ASP A 712 14.14 2.38 14.87
N SER A 713 13.23 2.56 15.84
CA SER A 713 13.07 3.82 16.57
C SER A 713 14.35 4.21 17.29
N SER A 714 15.08 3.25 17.86
CA SER A 714 16.32 3.52 18.59
C SER A 714 17.42 4.05 17.68
N PHE A 715 17.60 3.48 16.49
CA PHE A 715 18.56 4.01 15.51
C PHE A 715 18.13 5.40 15.00
N PHE A 716 16.85 5.57 14.66
CA PHE A 716 16.33 6.86 14.20
C PHE A 716 16.53 7.97 15.25
N LEU A 717 16.16 7.69 16.51
CA LEU A 717 16.32 8.63 17.61
C LEU A 717 17.81 8.93 17.87
N LYS A 718 18.70 7.95 17.75
CA LYS A 718 20.15 8.19 17.86
C LYS A 718 20.66 9.18 16.80
N GLY A 719 20.29 9.01 15.53
CA GLY A 719 20.69 9.94 14.47
C GLY A 719 20.15 11.35 14.67
N LEU A 720 18.90 11.46 15.15
CA LEU A 720 18.28 12.72 15.50
C LEU A 720 18.97 13.40 16.68
N LYS A 721 19.27 12.65 17.75
CA LYS A 721 19.99 13.14 18.95
C LYS A 721 21.35 13.71 18.58
N ILE A 722 22.15 12.97 17.79
CA ILE A 722 23.47 13.43 17.30
C ILE A 722 23.34 14.77 16.54
N THR A 723 22.30 14.94 15.72
CA THR A 723 22.12 16.19 14.96
C THR A 723 21.70 17.35 15.88
N ILE A 724 20.79 17.10 16.83
CA ILE A 724 20.32 18.09 17.80
C ILE A 724 21.45 18.51 18.76
N GLU A 725 22.35 17.58 19.10
CA GLU A 725 23.52 17.81 19.93
C GLU A 725 24.67 18.51 19.21
N HIS A 726 24.55 18.79 17.90
CA HIS A 726 25.61 19.41 17.13
C HIS A 726 25.69 20.93 17.35
N GLU A 727 26.85 21.52 17.05
CA GLU A 727 27.09 22.96 17.23
C GLU A 727 26.57 23.80 16.05
N ILE A 728 26.46 23.19 14.85
CA ILE A 728 25.94 23.86 13.66
C ILE A 728 24.44 24.12 13.85
N GLY A 729 24.08 25.34 14.26
CA GLY A 729 22.71 25.74 14.54
C GLY A 729 21.73 25.48 13.39
N LEU A 730 22.15 25.63 12.13
CA LEU A 730 21.31 25.32 10.96
C LEU A 730 20.94 23.83 10.84
N SER A 731 21.86 22.94 11.22
CA SER A 731 21.60 21.49 11.27
C SER A 731 20.61 21.16 12.38
N VAL A 732 20.78 21.78 13.56
CA VAL A 732 19.86 21.65 14.70
C VAL A 732 18.46 22.18 14.34
N ALA A 733 18.36 23.38 13.78
CA ALA A 733 17.10 23.99 13.36
C ALA A 733 16.39 23.12 12.32
N LYS A 734 17.13 22.51 11.38
CA LYS A 734 16.56 21.59 10.39
C LYS A 734 16.01 20.32 11.02
N ALA A 735 16.71 19.73 11.99
CA ALA A 735 16.23 18.57 12.72
C ALA A 735 14.93 18.89 13.49
N ILE A 736 14.85 20.05 14.16
CA ILE A 736 13.64 20.49 14.87
C ILE A 736 12.50 20.80 13.87
N SER A 737 12.82 21.40 12.72
CA SER A 737 11.87 21.64 11.64
C SER A 737 11.27 20.33 11.12
N PHE A 738 12.10 19.30 10.90
CA PHE A 738 11.61 17.97 10.56
C PHE A 738 10.65 17.42 11.64
N LEU A 739 10.99 17.55 12.92
CA LEU A 739 10.10 17.13 14.01
C LEU A 739 8.77 17.89 13.99
N TYR A 740 8.79 19.19 13.73
CA TYR A 740 7.58 20.01 13.64
C TYR A 740 6.61 19.51 12.56
N TYR A 741 7.11 19.23 11.35
CA TYR A 741 6.28 18.75 10.25
C TYR A 741 5.81 17.31 10.44
N HIS A 742 6.63 16.44 11.05
CA HIS A 742 6.35 15.00 11.15
C HIS A 742 6.00 14.49 12.55
N TYR A 743 5.69 15.38 13.50
CA TYR A 743 5.34 15.00 14.88
C TYR A 743 4.18 14.00 14.98
N HIS A 744 3.24 14.04 14.03
CA HIS A 744 2.11 13.11 13.92
C HIS A 744 2.53 11.65 13.69
N MET A 745 3.73 11.43 13.15
CA MET A 745 4.33 10.11 12.95
C MET A 745 5.08 9.59 14.18
N ILE A 746 5.48 10.48 15.10
CA ILE A 746 6.26 10.17 16.29
C ILE A 746 5.28 9.92 17.44
N ARG A 747 4.98 8.65 17.75
CA ARG A 747 3.92 8.26 18.70
C ARG A 747 4.43 7.34 19.81
N GLY A 748 3.60 7.17 20.84
CA GLY A 748 3.83 6.21 21.93
C GLY A 748 5.22 6.35 22.58
N HIS A 749 5.93 5.22 22.72
CA HIS A 749 7.24 5.19 23.37
C HIS A 749 8.29 6.08 22.70
N MET A 750 8.29 6.19 21.36
CA MET A 750 9.23 7.05 20.64
C MET A 750 9.01 8.53 20.99
N ARG A 751 7.73 8.94 21.12
CA ARG A 751 7.37 10.29 21.57
C ARG A 751 7.81 10.53 23.01
N GLU A 752 7.58 9.57 23.90
CA GLU A 752 8.01 9.69 25.30
C GLU A 752 9.54 9.83 25.41
N GLU A 753 10.31 8.94 24.77
CA GLU A 753 11.78 8.98 24.79
C GLU A 753 12.32 10.30 24.22
N LEU A 754 11.79 10.74 23.08
CA LEU A 754 12.28 11.94 22.42
C LEU A 754 11.87 13.22 23.14
N LEU A 755 10.59 13.38 23.49
CA LEU A 755 10.07 14.65 23.98
C LEU A 755 10.28 14.78 25.49
N LEU A 756 9.83 13.78 26.25
CA LEU A 756 9.81 13.89 27.70
C LEU A 756 11.22 13.78 28.27
N HIS A 757 11.95 12.74 27.86
CA HIS A 757 13.26 12.42 28.43
C HIS A 757 14.39 13.20 27.74
N TYR A 758 14.39 13.28 26.41
CA TYR A 758 15.50 13.96 25.75
C TYR A 758 15.28 15.48 25.61
N ILE A 759 14.24 15.94 24.91
CA ILE A 759 14.07 17.37 24.63
C ILE A 759 13.72 18.19 25.88
N LEU A 760 12.82 17.69 26.74
CA LEU A 760 12.34 18.46 27.91
C LEU A 760 13.15 18.22 29.19
N GLU A 761 13.83 17.09 29.33
CA GLU A 761 14.65 16.79 30.52
C GLU A 761 16.12 17.12 30.29
N ASP A 762 16.70 16.68 29.17
CA ASP A 762 18.14 16.80 28.95
C ASP A 762 18.52 18.05 28.14
N GLN A 763 17.75 18.42 27.11
CA GLN A 763 18.13 19.43 26.11
C GLN A 763 17.32 20.74 26.20
N PHE A 764 16.44 20.89 27.18
CA PHE A 764 15.47 22.00 27.20
C PHE A 764 16.16 23.36 27.19
N MET A 765 17.08 23.58 28.14
CA MET A 765 17.77 24.87 28.28
C MET A 765 18.65 25.16 27.08
N ARG A 766 19.45 24.19 26.64
CA ARG A 766 20.29 24.30 25.45
C ARG A 766 19.53 24.71 24.19
N LEU A 767 18.36 24.13 23.94
CA LEU A 767 17.59 24.43 22.73
C LEU A 767 16.79 25.73 22.85
N PHE A 768 16.19 25.97 24.01
CA PHE A 768 15.38 27.18 24.23
C PHE A 768 16.24 28.43 24.33
N CYS A 769 17.42 28.34 24.95
CA CYS A 769 18.40 29.42 25.08
C CYS A 769 19.57 29.30 24.08
N HIS A 770 19.37 28.57 22.97
CA HIS A 770 20.41 28.37 21.96
C HIS A 770 20.90 29.71 21.38
N TRP A 771 22.19 29.85 21.04
CA TRP A 771 22.73 31.10 20.49
C TRP A 771 22.10 31.50 19.16
N CYS A 772 21.90 30.52 18.26
CA CYS A 772 21.26 30.70 16.96
C CYS A 772 19.76 31.00 17.08
N VAL A 773 19.33 32.13 16.52
CA VAL A 773 17.91 32.56 16.51
C VAL A 773 16.98 31.57 15.81
N ASP A 774 17.43 30.92 14.74
CA ASP A 774 16.61 29.94 14.02
C ASP A 774 16.29 28.71 14.87
N VAL A 775 17.22 28.27 15.72
CA VAL A 775 17.00 27.15 16.64
C VAL A 775 15.96 27.52 17.69
N ARG A 776 16.14 28.68 18.35
CA ARG A 776 15.19 29.16 19.38
C ARG A 776 13.79 29.37 18.80
N ARG A 777 13.70 30.00 17.63
CA ARG A 777 12.43 30.22 16.94
C ARG A 777 11.76 28.90 16.59
N MET A 778 12.50 27.95 16.01
CA MET A 778 11.95 26.66 15.60
C MET A 778 11.49 25.82 16.80
N ILE A 779 12.21 25.82 17.93
CA ILE A 779 11.78 25.11 19.15
C ILE A 779 10.55 25.78 19.79
N CYS A 780 10.44 27.11 19.75
CA CYS A 780 9.24 27.83 20.18
C CYS A 780 8.02 27.44 19.36
N TYR A 781 8.12 27.42 18.02
CA TYR A 781 7.02 26.93 17.16
C TYR A 781 6.67 25.49 17.49
N PHE A 782 7.66 24.62 17.68
CA PHE A 782 7.43 23.23 18.03
C PHE A 782 6.68 23.08 19.36
N PHE A 783 7.12 23.77 20.41
CA PHE A 783 6.46 23.74 21.72
C PHE A 783 5.02 24.29 21.65
N VAL A 784 4.82 25.44 21.03
CA VAL A 784 3.50 26.08 20.99
C VAL A 784 2.53 25.30 20.08
N PHE A 785 2.90 25.10 18.82
CA PHE A 785 1.99 24.55 17.83
C PHE A 785 1.94 23.02 17.83
N ARG A 786 2.96 22.28 18.30
CA ARG A 786 2.91 20.79 18.32
C ARG A 786 2.71 20.18 19.69
N VAL A 787 3.08 20.87 20.78
CA VAL A 787 2.92 20.33 22.13
C VAL A 787 1.73 20.96 22.85
N LEU A 788 1.68 22.29 22.96
CA LEU A 788 0.62 22.98 23.71
C LEU A 788 -0.73 22.98 22.98
N SER A 789 -0.72 23.06 21.65
CA SER A 789 -1.95 23.05 20.84
C SER A 789 -2.80 21.80 21.04
N LEU A 790 -2.17 20.66 21.35
CA LEU A 790 -2.84 19.37 21.59
C LEU A 790 -3.77 19.37 22.81
N GLU A 791 -3.64 20.34 23.71
CA GLU A 791 -4.60 20.53 24.80
C GLU A 791 -5.93 21.15 24.31
N SER A 792 -5.90 21.90 23.21
CA SER A 792 -7.06 22.62 22.65
C SER A 792 -7.70 21.86 21.49
N PHE A 793 -6.90 21.24 20.63
CA PHE A 793 -7.36 20.45 19.48
C PHE A 793 -6.28 19.45 19.08
N SER A 794 -6.70 18.28 18.61
CA SER A 794 -5.79 17.32 18.00
C SER A 794 -6.21 17.12 16.55
N PHE A 795 -5.29 17.44 15.65
CA PHE A 795 -5.41 17.12 14.22
C PHE A 795 -4.90 15.71 13.89
N GLU A 796 -4.52 14.95 14.93
CA GLU A 796 -3.94 13.63 14.83
C GLU A 796 -4.99 12.60 15.31
N PRO A 797 -5.11 11.42 14.65
CA PRO A 797 -5.93 10.32 15.15
C PRO A 797 -5.58 10.00 16.61
N GLU A 798 -6.58 9.84 17.49
CA GLU A 798 -6.45 9.68 18.95
C GLU A 798 -5.18 8.94 19.35
N ASP A 799 -4.14 9.70 19.71
CA ASP A 799 -2.91 9.19 20.32
C ASP A 799 -3.02 9.27 21.85
N ASP A 800 -2.02 8.73 22.57
CA ASP A 800 -1.98 8.66 24.03
C ASP A 800 -2.18 10.05 24.70
N VAL A 801 -3.44 10.37 24.97
CA VAL A 801 -3.88 11.63 25.59
C VAL A 801 -3.20 11.83 26.95
N LYS A 802 -2.88 10.74 27.67
CA LYS A 802 -2.20 10.82 28.96
C LYS A 802 -0.74 11.25 28.77
N LEU A 803 -0.03 10.66 27.82
CA LEU A 803 1.34 11.04 27.48
C LEU A 803 1.41 12.50 27.02
N ASN A 804 0.52 12.92 26.10
CA ASN A 804 0.50 14.30 25.61
C ASN A 804 0.28 15.31 26.75
N LYS A 805 -0.65 15.02 27.68
CA LYS A 805 -0.85 15.85 28.89
C LYS A 805 0.38 15.87 29.81
N LYS A 806 1.10 14.75 29.95
CA LYS A 806 2.33 14.65 30.74
C LYS A 806 3.43 15.54 30.14
N ILE A 807 3.62 15.48 28.82
CA ILE A 807 4.58 16.31 28.07
C ILE A 807 4.24 17.80 28.22
N ALA A 808 2.98 18.19 27.98
CA ALA A 808 2.56 19.59 28.09
C ALA A 808 2.75 20.17 29.51
N ARG A 809 2.47 19.38 30.56
CA ARG A 809 2.72 19.78 31.96
C ARG A 809 4.20 19.96 32.25
N LYS A 810 5.06 19.07 31.76
CA LYS A 810 6.52 19.18 31.93
C LYS A 810 7.04 20.44 31.25
N LEU A 811 6.64 20.70 30.01
CA LEU A 811 6.99 21.91 29.27
C LEU A 811 6.58 23.18 30.03
N LYS A 812 5.33 23.27 30.50
CA LYS A 812 4.86 24.41 31.31
C LYS A 812 5.65 24.60 32.60
N LYS A 813 6.05 23.49 33.25
CA LYS A 813 6.90 23.53 34.45
C LYS A 813 8.27 24.12 34.12
N ASN A 814 8.91 23.64 33.06
CA ASN A 814 10.23 24.14 32.65
C ASN A 814 10.18 25.64 32.28
N LEU A 815 9.16 26.07 31.52
CA LEU A 815 8.98 27.48 31.17
C LEU A 815 8.80 28.38 32.40
N ARG A 816 8.09 27.92 33.44
CA ARG A 816 7.94 28.67 34.70
C ARG A 816 9.24 28.78 35.49
N ASN A 817 10.06 27.74 35.45
CA ASN A 817 11.27 27.64 36.23
C ASN A 817 12.53 27.98 35.41
N ILE A 818 12.37 28.61 34.25
CA ILE A 818 13.47 28.78 33.29
C ILE A 818 14.70 29.48 33.87
N ARG A 819 14.48 30.50 34.72
CA ARG A 819 15.56 31.24 35.41
C ARG A 819 16.28 30.41 36.48
N GLU A 820 15.62 29.39 37.03
CA GLU A 820 16.22 28.47 38.01
C GLU A 820 17.00 27.34 37.33
N LEU A 821 16.68 27.05 36.06
CA LEU A 821 17.27 25.95 35.29
C LEU A 821 18.52 26.37 34.52
N ALA A 822 18.70 27.67 34.27
CA ALA A 822 19.77 28.18 33.44
C ALA A 822 21.13 28.21 34.13
N ASN A 823 22.17 27.87 33.39
CA ASN A 823 23.55 28.14 33.76
C ASN A 823 23.95 29.60 33.38
N GLU A 824 25.19 30.00 33.69
CA GLU A 824 25.69 31.37 33.44
C GLU A 824 25.70 31.75 31.95
N GLU A 825 26.01 30.81 31.05
CA GLU A 825 26.02 31.03 29.60
C GLU A 825 24.60 31.21 29.04
N GLU A 826 23.69 30.33 29.44
CA GLU A 826 22.29 30.32 29.03
C GLU A 826 21.53 31.55 29.53
N ALA A 827 21.90 32.08 30.70
CA ALA A 827 21.29 33.27 31.30
C ALA A 827 21.26 34.48 30.36
N THR A 828 22.29 34.61 29.50
CA THR A 828 22.42 35.70 28.52
C THR A 828 21.35 35.66 27.43
N TYR A 829 20.80 34.48 27.14
CA TYR A 829 19.81 34.27 26.07
C TYR A 829 18.38 34.10 26.59
N ILE A 830 18.15 33.98 27.91
CA ILE A 830 16.82 33.78 28.49
C ILE A 830 15.84 34.87 28.05
N ASP A 831 16.20 36.14 28.24
CA ASP A 831 15.27 37.24 27.96
C ASP A 831 14.96 37.32 26.45
N LYS A 832 15.94 37.04 25.59
CA LYS A 832 15.72 36.92 24.13
C LYS A 832 14.75 35.77 23.81
N ALA A 833 15.00 34.59 24.37
CA ALA A 833 14.18 33.40 24.15
C ALA A 833 12.74 33.57 24.64
N LEU A 834 12.54 34.25 25.77
CA LEU A 834 11.21 34.56 26.31
C LEU A 834 10.43 35.52 25.40
N VAL A 835 11.09 36.57 24.90
CA VAL A 835 10.46 37.50 23.94
C VAL A 835 10.04 36.77 22.65
N GLU A 836 10.90 35.90 22.13
CA GLU A 836 10.60 35.07 20.96
C GLU A 836 9.45 34.09 21.22
N TYR A 837 9.44 33.43 22.39
CA TYR A 837 8.35 32.54 22.80
C TYR A 837 7.01 33.28 22.92
N GLU A 838 6.99 34.46 23.55
CA GLU A 838 5.78 35.27 23.67
C GLU A 838 5.25 35.72 22.31
N ALA A 839 6.13 36.09 21.38
CA ALA A 839 5.76 36.43 20.01
C ALA A 839 5.10 35.23 19.30
N VAL A 840 5.71 34.04 19.36
CA VAL A 840 5.15 32.82 18.77
C VAL A 840 3.85 32.39 19.45
N TYR A 841 3.73 32.57 20.77
CA TYR A 841 2.50 32.27 21.50
C TYR A 841 1.36 33.21 21.07
N LYS A 842 1.65 34.48 20.81
CA LYS A 842 0.68 35.43 20.26
C LYS A 842 0.23 35.03 18.86
N GLU A 843 1.15 34.64 17.98
CA GLU A 843 0.81 34.09 16.65
C GLU A 843 -0.12 32.87 16.76
N TYR A 844 0.11 32.01 17.74
CA TYR A 844 -0.74 30.86 18.00
C TYR A 844 -2.15 31.24 18.45
N GLU A 845 -2.31 32.21 19.35
CA GLU A 845 -3.64 32.69 19.75
C GLU A 845 -4.39 33.34 18.56
N GLU A 846 -3.69 34.11 17.72
CA GLU A 846 -4.25 34.66 16.48
C GLU A 846 -4.69 33.55 15.52
N TRP A 847 -3.82 32.57 15.25
CA TRP A 847 -4.13 31.43 14.40
C TRP A 847 -5.29 30.58 14.95
N LYS A 848 -5.33 30.35 16.26
CA LYS A 848 -6.40 29.61 16.94
C LYS A 848 -7.76 30.28 16.76
N ASN A 849 -7.82 31.61 16.76
CA ASN A 849 -9.04 32.36 16.52
C ASN A 849 -9.55 32.28 15.07
N LEU A 850 -8.70 31.87 14.12
CA LEU A 850 -9.06 31.68 12.72
C LEU A 850 -9.59 30.27 12.43
N LEU A 851 -9.50 29.34 13.38
CA LEU A 851 -9.95 27.96 13.20
C LEU A 851 -11.48 27.86 13.24
N PRO A 852 -12.13 27.13 12.31
CA PRO A 852 -13.56 26.88 12.36
C PRO A 852 -14.01 26.17 13.65
N GLU A 853 -15.21 26.50 14.18
CA GLU A 853 -15.75 25.93 15.43
C GLU A 853 -16.00 24.40 15.39
N LYS A 854 -16.03 23.79 14.20
CA LYS A 854 -16.18 22.34 14.03
C LYS A 854 -15.27 21.83 12.91
N PHE A 855 -14.21 21.13 13.31
CA PHE A 855 -13.53 20.19 12.42
C PHE A 855 -14.36 18.90 12.40
N GLY A 856 -14.71 18.41 11.21
CA GLY A 856 -15.31 17.08 11.09
C GLY A 856 -14.29 16.02 11.49
N ASN A 857 -14.71 14.99 12.24
CA ASN A 857 -13.86 13.88 12.68
C ASN A 857 -13.20 13.09 11.53
N ASP A 858 -13.58 13.35 10.26
CA ASP A 858 -13.13 12.62 9.08
C ASP A 858 -12.04 13.34 8.25
N GLN A 859 -11.58 14.53 8.65
CA GLN A 859 -10.49 15.23 7.96
C GLN A 859 -9.12 14.86 8.54
N LEU A 860 -8.38 14.01 7.84
CA LEU A 860 -6.97 13.75 8.10
C LEU A 860 -6.14 14.98 7.72
N PHE A 861 -5.81 15.81 8.70
CA PHE A 861 -4.89 16.91 8.49
C PHE A 861 -3.45 16.40 8.57
N GLY A 862 -2.62 16.82 7.60
CA GLY A 862 -1.23 16.37 7.46
C GLY A 862 -0.90 15.76 6.09
N VAL A 863 -1.88 15.62 5.19
CA VAL A 863 -1.71 15.19 3.79
C VAL A 863 -2.17 16.27 2.78
N SER A 864 -2.87 17.32 3.21
CA SER A 864 -3.26 18.43 2.34
C SER A 864 -2.07 19.31 1.97
N ASP A 865 -2.11 19.88 0.76
CA ASP A 865 -1.19 20.95 0.34
C ASP A 865 -1.20 22.16 1.29
N GLU A 866 -2.24 22.28 2.13
CA GLU A 866 -2.34 23.23 3.23
C GLU A 866 -2.33 22.46 4.57
N PHE A 867 -1.14 22.30 5.14
CA PHE A 867 -0.96 21.83 6.51
C PHE A 867 -1.65 22.83 7.48
N PRO A 868 -2.45 22.41 8.47
CA PRO A 868 -3.22 23.37 9.28
C PRO A 868 -2.31 24.25 10.12
N TYR A 869 -1.13 23.75 10.49
CA TYR A 869 -0.15 24.50 11.25
C TYR A 869 0.66 25.44 10.33
N PRO A 870 1.10 26.61 10.83
CA PRO A 870 1.85 27.58 10.04
C PRO A 870 3.09 26.97 9.37
N ILE A 871 3.37 27.41 8.14
CA ILE A 871 4.63 27.11 7.46
C ILE A 871 5.72 27.98 8.10
N VAL A 872 6.69 27.34 8.75
CA VAL A 872 7.83 28.04 9.35
C VAL A 872 8.95 28.13 8.30
N VAL A 873 9.12 29.32 7.73
CA VAL A 873 10.25 29.58 6.82
C VAL A 873 11.48 29.93 7.65
N VAL A 874 12.40 28.98 7.77
CA VAL A 874 13.77 29.24 8.27
C VAL A 874 14.51 29.97 7.15
N LYS A 875 14.68 31.29 7.27
CA LYS A 875 15.40 32.10 6.29
C LYS A 875 16.87 32.14 6.71
N LEU A 876 17.77 31.66 5.85
CA LEU A 876 19.21 31.87 5.98
C LEU A 876 19.49 33.38 5.98
N ASN A 877 19.60 33.98 7.17
CA ASN A 877 20.13 35.33 7.29
C ASN A 877 21.65 35.23 7.30
N PHE A 878 22.29 35.72 6.23
CA PHE A 878 23.76 35.89 6.17
C PHE A 878 24.31 36.76 7.33
N VAL A 879 23.44 37.47 8.05
CA VAL A 879 23.76 38.26 9.24
C VAL A 879 24.12 37.39 10.45
N ASP A 880 23.71 36.12 10.52
CA ASP A 880 24.05 35.23 11.63
C ASP A 880 25.54 34.83 11.65
N LEU A 881 26.26 35.04 10.54
CA LEU A 881 27.73 34.98 10.53
C LEU A 881 28.37 36.15 11.31
N ALA A 882 27.67 37.29 11.44
CA ALA A 882 28.12 38.41 12.27
C ALA A 882 27.93 38.11 13.76
N GLU A 883 26.92 37.31 14.15
CA GLU A 883 26.83 36.80 15.54
C GLU A 883 27.99 35.86 15.88
N ARG A 884 28.52 35.13 14.88
CA ARG A 884 29.75 34.33 15.02
C ARG A 884 31.01 35.19 15.15
N GLN A 885 31.06 36.36 14.50
CA GLN A 885 32.14 37.33 14.71
C GLN A 885 32.13 37.93 16.13
N ILE A 886 30.97 38.02 16.78
CA ILE A 886 30.88 38.47 18.18
C ILE A 886 31.48 37.44 19.14
N GLU A 887 31.44 36.14 18.80
CA GLU A 887 32.16 35.08 19.53
C GLU A 887 33.66 35.06 19.21
N ASP A 888 34.07 35.29 17.95
CA ASP A 888 35.49 35.36 17.60
C ASP A 888 36.19 36.64 18.14
N GLU A 889 35.41 37.67 18.48
CA GLU A 889 35.88 38.92 19.13
C GLU A 889 35.82 38.87 20.68
N TRP A 890 35.26 37.80 21.27
CA TRP A 890 35.23 37.52 22.71
C TRP A 890 36.25 36.44 23.09
#